data_AF-A0A1Y1IP58-F1
#
_entry.id   AF-A0A1Y1IP58-F1
#
_cell.length_a   1.000
_cell.length_b   1.000
_cell.length_c   1.000
_cell.angle_alpha   90.00
_cell.angle_beta   90.00
_cell.angle_gamma   90.00
#
_symmetry.space_group_name_H-M   'P 1'
#
loop_
_entity.id
_entity.type
_entity.pdbx_description
1 polymer ?
#
loop_
_entity_poly.entity_id
_entity_poly.type
_entity_poly.pdbx_seq_one_letter_code
_entity_poly.pdbx_strand_id
1 'polypeptide(L)'
;MLSAPCPLEQPPCDENWVELWQDAVVHASTWSQAVRTRIYSCKCPRKHTIHFDGEHLGLYVWSRQTIVVQESLQLLLKQMQRGQSGFGALLEGQQEAFRRAPECAVLSEETWRKASLDFFRLVGRQIMECCSICGPHPEVLLCDGIVGIANSDGGKRPGGLASSSHDFRRPFTHPSRSADGAALEKQLVAGRDYCAAGLEGGGMKRRLVLQPELRELIARVSRHRPVSEKLGQRLSEGEYLGLKGSLANDDVRLVTRFVPGDGEGPVPANTRRRLLVEQRQMVRDKNRAMLRLLEGIELEQAARGGSPRLWEHWPCEWGELLYDLGAHDSDDGVIGHSDGLAVVRELLLGRDASVEDRRQLGEHSPILRRVLDAQGGHRFPAFFMLALHHLYELTLLARGNTGYGDGMQEGWVVAALRPLGRAVALQHLSRERGPLTEAEAASLAEARTSAQDLLPGVEGSQPNALQWEAMSQLVERGLLRGRLGRDEEGNRMHPLPAGHTFRAEQDALGHYALPGWEQKRGLPRYTSFEHEDGRSRTSEEFKCATGQTVGDWDAANVPGLVKGGSKSTKRGKRPHRSRGAFVLCCTHRVISGFHFFLRGESLRDAFAVLYTRLDREELPKYVVYDNACQLRNYCMRREPAFFSDVTFVVDRFHYAKAGAEVHKCGPSNATEYYDALRWVNTSAVESVNSFLKKFRVLGWYSGLSSLMVFLPILLSGFNVDLSRVDDAKLSIAVPARLWSEAFRAVLLGR
;
A
#
# COMPACT_ATOMS: atom_id res chain seq x y z
N MET A 1 -9.54 -50.94 -24.67
CA MET A 1 -8.47 -50.39 -25.53
C MET A 1 -8.79 -48.92 -25.77
N LEU A 2 -7.80 -48.04 -25.70
CA LEU A 2 -7.95 -46.58 -25.86
C LEU A 2 -7.13 -46.14 -27.06
N SER A 3 -7.60 -45.16 -27.82
CA SER A 3 -7.04 -44.90 -29.15
C SER A 3 -6.88 -43.43 -29.44
N ALA A 4 -5.65 -43.00 -29.78
CA ALA A 4 -5.43 -41.68 -30.34
C ALA A 4 -6.18 -41.53 -31.69
N PRO A 5 -6.68 -40.32 -31.98
CA PRO A 5 -7.27 -40.04 -33.28
C PRO A 5 -6.24 -40.26 -34.39
N CYS A 6 -6.71 -40.76 -35.54
CA CYS A 6 -5.84 -40.92 -36.70
C CYS A 6 -5.35 -39.53 -37.16
N PRO A 7 -4.03 -39.31 -37.30
CA PRO A 7 -3.52 -38.05 -37.82
C PRO A 7 -3.99 -37.85 -39.26
N LEU A 8 -4.64 -36.71 -39.51
CA LEU A 8 -5.01 -36.28 -40.87
C LEU A 8 -3.84 -35.56 -41.57
N GLU A 9 -2.93 -34.99 -40.80
CA GLU A 9 -1.77 -34.23 -41.29
C GLU A 9 -0.47 -35.02 -41.11
N GLN A 10 0.51 -34.78 -41.99
CA GLN A 10 1.85 -35.36 -41.86
C GLN A 10 2.58 -34.80 -40.62
N PRO A 11 3.49 -35.56 -40.00
CA PRO A 11 4.28 -35.07 -38.88
C PRO A 11 5.14 -33.86 -39.30
N PRO A 12 5.47 -32.92 -38.39
CA PRO A 12 6.25 -31.71 -38.70
C PRO A 12 7.68 -31.93 -39.24
N CYS A 13 8.11 -33.19 -39.37
CA CYS A 13 9.40 -33.58 -39.94
C CYS A 13 9.29 -34.17 -41.35
N ASP A 14 8.09 -34.13 -41.96
CA ASP A 14 7.79 -34.68 -43.29
C ASP A 14 8.07 -36.19 -43.43
N GLU A 15 8.13 -36.91 -42.31
CA GLU A 15 8.20 -38.38 -42.30
C GLU A 15 6.80 -39.02 -42.26
N ASN A 16 6.71 -40.35 -42.15
CA ASN A 16 5.45 -41.05 -41.96
C ASN A 16 5.15 -41.31 -40.49
N TRP A 17 3.88 -41.17 -40.10
CA TRP A 17 3.39 -41.65 -38.81
C TRP A 17 3.48 -43.18 -38.73
N VAL A 18 4.03 -43.69 -37.63
CA VAL A 18 4.03 -45.12 -37.30
C VAL A 18 3.04 -45.36 -36.17
N GLU A 19 2.13 -46.31 -36.38
CA GLU A 19 1.21 -46.78 -35.35
C GLU A 19 1.95 -47.63 -34.31
N LEU A 20 1.72 -47.32 -33.04
CA LEU A 20 2.29 -48.06 -31.92
C LEU A 20 1.20 -48.34 -30.87
N TRP A 21 1.16 -49.59 -30.39
CA TRP A 21 0.37 -49.98 -29.24
C TRP A 21 1.27 -50.10 -28.01
N GLN A 22 0.88 -49.45 -26.92
CA GLN A 22 1.62 -49.48 -25.66
C GLN A 22 0.69 -49.83 -24.50
N ASP A 23 1.22 -50.56 -23.52
CA ASP A 23 0.51 -50.86 -22.28
C ASP A 23 0.48 -49.62 -21.38
N ALA A 24 -0.67 -49.38 -20.76
CA ALA A 24 -0.91 -48.31 -19.82
C ALA A 24 -1.89 -48.78 -18.74
N VAL A 25 -2.02 -48.00 -17.67
CA VAL A 25 -2.99 -48.27 -16.62
C VAL A 25 -3.83 -47.03 -16.39
N VAL A 26 -5.15 -47.21 -16.35
CA VAL A 26 -6.10 -46.20 -15.89
C VAL A 26 -6.23 -46.32 -14.38
N HIS A 27 -6.03 -45.21 -13.67
CA HIS A 27 -6.12 -45.13 -12.21
C HIS A 27 -7.26 -44.21 -11.80
N ALA A 28 -8.19 -44.72 -11.01
CA ALA A 28 -9.04 -43.94 -10.13
C ALA A 28 -8.53 -44.03 -8.69
N SER A 29 -9.03 -43.19 -7.79
CA SER A 29 -8.61 -43.24 -6.39
C SER A 29 -9.04 -44.54 -5.68
N THR A 30 -10.03 -45.26 -6.24
CA THR A 30 -10.63 -46.49 -5.69
C THR A 30 -10.39 -47.74 -6.54
N TRP A 31 -9.88 -47.61 -7.76
CA TRP A 31 -9.64 -48.75 -8.66
C TRP A 31 -8.55 -48.45 -9.70
N SER A 32 -8.02 -49.49 -10.35
CA SER A 32 -7.16 -49.35 -11.52
C SER A 32 -7.41 -50.47 -12.52
N GLN A 33 -7.14 -50.20 -13.80
CA GLN A 33 -7.37 -51.14 -14.88
C GLN A 33 -6.26 -51.05 -15.92
N ALA A 34 -5.66 -52.19 -16.25
CA ALA A 34 -4.71 -52.29 -17.35
C ALA A 34 -5.42 -52.10 -18.69
N VAL A 35 -4.84 -51.27 -19.55
CA VAL A 35 -5.36 -50.94 -20.88
C VAL A 35 -4.22 -50.91 -21.88
N ARG A 36 -4.57 -51.01 -23.16
CA ARG A 36 -3.65 -50.71 -24.26
C ARG A 36 -4.06 -49.41 -24.93
N THR A 37 -3.09 -48.54 -25.16
CA THR A 37 -3.26 -47.25 -25.83
C THR A 37 -2.60 -47.27 -27.20
N ARG A 38 -3.33 -46.83 -28.23
CA ARG A 38 -2.77 -46.57 -29.56
C ARG A 38 -2.25 -45.15 -29.64
N ILE A 39 -1.00 -44.98 -30.06
CA ILE A 39 -0.36 -43.69 -30.32
C ILE A 39 0.23 -43.69 -31.73
N TYR A 40 0.52 -42.51 -32.27
CA TYR A 40 1.23 -42.35 -33.54
C TYR A 40 2.56 -41.63 -33.29
N SER A 41 3.66 -42.11 -33.86
CA SER A 41 4.98 -41.50 -33.69
C SER A 41 5.81 -41.47 -34.98
N CYS A 42 6.59 -40.41 -35.23
CA CYS A 42 7.57 -40.38 -36.34
C CYS A 42 8.77 -41.30 -36.03
N LYS A 43 9.61 -41.62 -37.04
CA LYS A 43 10.91 -42.27 -36.83
C LYS A 43 12.06 -41.27 -36.62
N CYS A 44 11.77 -40.00 -36.82
CA CYS A 44 12.70 -38.89 -36.69
C CYS A 44 13.36 -38.84 -35.29
N PRO A 45 14.60 -38.32 -35.16
CA PRO A 45 15.31 -38.26 -33.88
C PRO A 45 14.54 -37.50 -32.78
N ARG A 46 13.66 -36.56 -33.17
CA ARG A 46 12.81 -35.77 -32.27
C ARG A 46 11.54 -36.51 -31.78
N LYS A 47 11.16 -37.62 -32.42
CA LYS A 47 10.03 -38.50 -32.04
C LYS A 47 8.73 -37.72 -31.78
N HIS A 48 8.30 -36.89 -32.73
CA HIS A 48 6.96 -36.30 -32.73
C HIS A 48 5.92 -37.40 -32.46
N THR A 49 5.02 -37.17 -31.51
CA THR A 49 4.09 -38.21 -31.05
C THR A 49 2.70 -37.61 -30.81
N ILE A 50 1.67 -38.28 -31.33
CA ILE A 50 0.26 -38.02 -31.04
C ILE A 50 -0.20 -39.04 -30.00
N HIS A 51 -0.58 -38.52 -28.85
CA HIS A 51 -1.05 -39.30 -27.72
C HIS A 51 -2.57 -39.46 -27.73
N PHE A 52 -3.05 -40.46 -27.00
CA PHE A 52 -4.45 -40.52 -26.63
C PHE A 52 -4.74 -39.36 -25.67
N ASP A 53 -5.77 -38.56 -25.96
CA ASP A 53 -6.12 -37.36 -25.19
C ASP A 53 -7.04 -37.71 -24.01
N GLY A 54 -8.04 -38.57 -24.24
CA GLY A 54 -8.90 -39.13 -23.19
C GLY A 54 -9.79 -38.13 -22.44
N GLU A 55 -9.66 -36.83 -22.70
CA GLU A 55 -10.40 -35.76 -22.03
C GLU A 55 -11.92 -35.95 -22.11
N HIS A 56 -12.44 -36.25 -23.30
CA HIS A 56 -13.86 -36.51 -23.55
C HIS A 56 -14.42 -37.73 -22.78
N LEU A 57 -13.55 -38.61 -22.28
CA LEU A 57 -13.92 -39.76 -21.43
C LEU A 57 -13.70 -39.48 -19.93
N GLY A 58 -13.38 -38.24 -19.56
CA GLY A 58 -13.04 -37.88 -18.19
C GLY A 58 -11.70 -38.49 -17.75
N LEU A 59 -10.76 -38.71 -18.68
CA LEU A 59 -9.43 -39.24 -18.40
C LEU A 59 -8.36 -38.15 -18.59
N TYR A 60 -7.29 -38.23 -17.81
CA TYR A 60 -6.11 -37.39 -17.89
C TYR A 60 -4.87 -38.25 -18.12
N VAL A 61 -4.23 -38.07 -19.27
CA VAL A 61 -3.01 -38.81 -19.62
C VAL A 61 -1.79 -38.09 -19.03
N TRP A 62 -1.43 -38.47 -17.81
CA TRP A 62 -0.30 -37.86 -17.08
C TRP A 62 1.06 -38.32 -17.62
N SER A 63 1.15 -39.59 -18.04
CA SER A 63 2.32 -40.15 -18.72
C SER A 63 1.91 -41.18 -19.76
N ARG A 64 2.86 -41.69 -20.56
CA ARG A 64 2.60 -42.75 -21.55
C ARG A 64 2.01 -44.03 -20.94
N GLN A 65 2.28 -44.29 -19.66
CA GLN A 65 1.85 -45.50 -18.96
C GLN A 65 0.81 -45.22 -17.87
N THR A 66 0.61 -43.95 -17.49
CA THR A 66 -0.25 -43.56 -16.37
C THR A 66 -1.35 -42.65 -16.85
N ILE A 67 -2.57 -43.18 -16.88
CA ILE A 67 -3.79 -42.44 -17.17
C ILE A 67 -4.58 -42.34 -15.87
N VAL A 68 -5.16 -41.19 -15.59
CA VAL A 68 -5.85 -40.96 -14.31
C VAL A 68 -7.26 -40.46 -14.58
N VAL A 69 -8.24 -40.95 -13.82
CA VAL A 69 -9.62 -40.46 -13.90
C VAL A 69 -9.69 -39.05 -13.33
N GLN A 70 -10.18 -38.10 -14.13
CA GLN A 70 -10.23 -36.69 -13.78
C GLN A 70 -11.04 -36.44 -12.51
N GLU A 71 -12.14 -37.16 -12.30
CA GLU A 71 -12.97 -37.04 -11.09
C GLU A 71 -12.17 -37.36 -9.81
N SER A 72 -11.29 -38.38 -9.86
CA SER A 72 -10.42 -38.73 -8.75
C SER A 72 -9.44 -37.60 -8.43
N LEU A 73 -8.86 -36.98 -9.47
CA LEU A 73 -8.00 -35.81 -9.32
C LEU A 73 -8.76 -34.62 -8.74
N GLN A 74 -9.97 -34.33 -9.23
CA GLN A 74 -10.81 -33.24 -8.74
C GLN A 74 -11.24 -33.44 -7.28
N LEU A 75 -11.58 -34.67 -6.88
CA LEU A 75 -11.93 -35.00 -5.51
C LEU A 75 -10.74 -34.80 -4.56
N LEU A 76 -9.57 -35.31 -4.96
CA LEU A 76 -8.33 -35.16 -4.20
C LEU A 76 -7.91 -33.69 -4.11
N LEU A 77 -8.04 -32.92 -5.20
CA LEU A 77 -7.80 -31.47 -5.23
C LEU A 77 -8.74 -30.70 -4.30
N LYS A 78 -10.03 -31.04 -4.25
CA LYS A 78 -10.99 -30.45 -3.29
C LYS A 78 -10.56 -30.69 -1.84
N GLN A 79 -10.00 -31.85 -1.52
CA GLN A 79 -9.43 -32.09 -0.19
C GLN A 79 -8.13 -31.32 0.03
N MET A 80 -7.27 -31.20 -0.98
CA MET A 80 -6.08 -30.34 -0.89
C MET A 80 -6.49 -28.91 -0.56
N GLN A 81 -7.54 -28.36 -1.17
CA GLN A 81 -8.05 -27.00 -0.89
C GLN A 81 -8.56 -26.82 0.54
N ARG A 82 -8.98 -27.89 1.23
CA ARG A 82 -9.49 -27.85 2.60
C ARG A 82 -8.40 -28.02 3.67
N GLY A 83 -7.19 -28.45 3.28
CA GLY A 83 -6.03 -28.56 4.15
C GLY A 83 -5.20 -29.83 3.90
N GLN A 84 -3.96 -29.85 4.41
CA GLN A 84 -3.00 -30.94 4.13
C GLN A 84 -3.37 -32.30 4.73
N SER A 85 -4.01 -32.33 5.90
CA SER A 85 -4.34 -33.57 6.62
C SER A 85 -5.45 -34.39 5.97
N GLY A 86 -6.33 -33.76 5.17
CA GLY A 86 -7.44 -34.45 4.51
C GLY A 86 -7.04 -35.25 3.27
N PHE A 87 -5.99 -34.82 2.56
CA PHE A 87 -5.55 -35.48 1.32
C PHE A 87 -5.04 -36.90 1.58
N GLY A 88 -4.07 -37.03 2.51
CA GLY A 88 -3.45 -38.32 2.83
C GLY A 88 -4.48 -39.30 3.40
N ALA A 89 -5.28 -38.85 4.36
CA ALA A 89 -6.32 -39.67 4.98
C ALA A 89 -7.41 -40.12 3.99
N LEU A 90 -7.85 -39.25 3.07
CA LEU A 90 -8.81 -39.63 2.03
C LEU A 90 -8.19 -40.66 1.07
N LEU A 91 -6.97 -40.40 0.59
CA LEU A 91 -6.31 -41.28 -0.36
C LEU A 91 -6.01 -42.65 0.28
N GLU A 92 -5.51 -42.67 1.51
CA GLU A 92 -5.31 -43.90 2.26
C GLU A 92 -6.63 -44.65 2.46
N GLY A 93 -7.70 -43.97 2.88
CA GLY A 93 -9.01 -44.58 3.04
C GLY A 93 -9.59 -45.16 1.73
N GLN A 94 -9.40 -44.48 0.60
CA GLN A 94 -9.87 -44.94 -0.71
C GLN A 94 -9.03 -46.07 -1.29
N GLN A 95 -7.72 -46.06 -1.05
CA GLN A 95 -6.80 -47.10 -1.52
C GLN A 95 -6.80 -48.35 -0.64
N GLU A 96 -7.13 -48.25 0.65
CA GLU A 96 -7.05 -49.36 1.61
C GLU A 96 -7.91 -50.56 1.20
N ALA A 97 -9.11 -50.32 0.65
CA ALA A 97 -9.99 -51.36 0.16
C ALA A 97 -9.44 -52.07 -1.10
N PHE A 98 -8.68 -51.35 -1.94
CA PHE A 98 -8.23 -51.82 -3.25
C PHE A 98 -6.81 -52.42 -3.23
N ARG A 99 -5.94 -52.01 -2.28
CA ARG A 99 -4.61 -52.61 -2.08
C ARG A 99 -4.64 -54.11 -1.77
N ARG A 100 -5.78 -54.62 -1.31
CA ARG A 100 -5.97 -56.03 -0.95
C ARG A 100 -6.24 -56.94 -2.16
N ALA A 101 -6.44 -56.38 -3.34
CA ALA A 101 -6.64 -57.13 -4.57
C ALA A 101 -5.30 -57.31 -5.33
N PRO A 102 -4.93 -58.54 -5.74
CA PRO A 102 -3.58 -58.85 -6.23
C PRO A 102 -3.26 -58.33 -7.65
N GLU A 103 -4.25 -57.92 -8.44
CA GLU A 103 -4.06 -57.48 -9.84
C GLU A 103 -4.02 -55.95 -10.01
N CYS A 104 -3.94 -55.23 -8.89
CA CYS A 104 -4.27 -53.84 -8.79
C CYS A 104 -3.03 -52.95 -8.72
N ALA A 105 -2.79 -52.15 -9.76
CA ALA A 105 -1.68 -51.20 -9.77
C ALA A 105 -2.04 -49.94 -8.96
N VAL A 106 -1.27 -49.68 -7.90
CA VAL A 106 -1.51 -48.56 -6.96
C VAL A 106 -0.43 -47.49 -7.16
N LEU A 107 -0.85 -46.25 -7.40
CA LEU A 107 0.07 -45.11 -7.44
C LEU A 107 0.44 -44.66 -6.03
N SER A 108 1.68 -44.23 -5.85
CA SER A 108 2.14 -43.61 -4.59
C SER A 108 1.44 -42.28 -4.33
N GLU A 109 1.39 -41.87 -3.07
CA GLU A 109 0.86 -40.55 -2.68
C GLU A 109 1.59 -39.42 -3.40
N GLU A 110 2.92 -39.50 -3.54
CA GLU A 110 3.72 -38.53 -4.28
C GLU A 110 3.29 -38.43 -5.75
N THR A 111 3.03 -39.56 -6.39
CA THR A 111 2.56 -39.61 -7.78
C THR A 111 1.14 -39.04 -7.92
N TRP A 112 0.22 -39.38 -7.03
CA TRP A 112 -1.12 -38.76 -6.99
C TRP A 112 -1.04 -37.25 -6.80
N ARG A 113 -0.15 -36.76 -5.92
CA ARG A 113 0.05 -35.33 -5.72
C ARG A 113 0.61 -34.65 -6.96
N LYS A 114 1.63 -35.22 -7.61
CA LYS A 114 2.21 -34.68 -8.85
C LYS A 114 1.20 -34.67 -10.00
N ALA A 115 0.52 -35.79 -10.24
CA ALA A 115 -0.52 -35.90 -11.26
C ALA A 115 -1.68 -34.94 -11.01
N SER A 116 -2.11 -34.77 -9.76
CA SER A 116 -3.12 -33.78 -9.39
C SER A 116 -2.67 -32.37 -9.67
N LEU A 117 -1.42 -31.99 -9.36
CA LEU A 117 -0.88 -30.67 -9.64
C LEU A 117 -0.69 -30.41 -11.16
N ASP A 118 -0.28 -31.43 -11.93
CA ASP A 118 -0.07 -31.30 -13.38
C ASP A 118 -1.37 -31.27 -14.18
N PHE A 119 -2.35 -32.12 -13.83
CA PHE A 119 -3.72 -32.02 -14.35
C PHE A 119 -4.29 -30.64 -14.10
N PHE A 120 -3.93 -30.08 -12.96
CA PHE A 120 -4.44 -28.81 -12.54
C PHE A 120 -3.79 -27.59 -13.23
N ARG A 121 -2.53 -27.70 -13.63
CA ARG A 121 -1.89 -26.76 -14.58
C ARG A 121 -2.67 -26.68 -15.89
N LEU A 122 -3.26 -27.80 -16.31
CA LEU A 122 -4.00 -27.94 -17.57
C LEU A 122 -5.43 -27.40 -17.48
N VAL A 123 -6.13 -27.60 -16.35
CA VAL A 123 -7.54 -27.20 -16.17
C VAL A 123 -7.73 -25.73 -15.76
N GLY A 124 -6.68 -25.04 -15.30
CA GLY A 124 -6.61 -23.58 -15.13
C GLY A 124 -7.89 -22.89 -14.62
N ARG A 125 -8.09 -22.76 -13.30
CA ARG A 125 -9.11 -21.84 -12.77
C ARG A 125 -8.48 -20.50 -12.42
N GLN A 126 -8.92 -19.47 -13.13
CA GLN A 126 -8.57 -18.07 -12.92
C GLN A 126 -9.31 -17.52 -11.68
N ILE A 127 -8.72 -16.57 -10.95
CA ILE A 127 -9.46 -15.75 -9.96
C ILE A 127 -10.37 -14.80 -10.77
N MET A 128 -11.56 -15.27 -11.13
CA MET A 128 -12.48 -14.53 -12.03
C MET A 128 -13.53 -13.71 -11.26
N GLU A 129 -13.72 -14.00 -9.98
CA GLU A 129 -14.86 -13.49 -9.23
C GLU A 129 -14.44 -12.30 -8.36
N CYS A 130 -14.97 -11.12 -8.71
CA CYS A 130 -14.91 -9.96 -7.85
C CYS A 130 -15.97 -10.06 -6.74
N CYS A 131 -15.86 -9.22 -5.72
CA CYS A 131 -16.83 -9.20 -4.63
C CYS A 131 -18.20 -8.71 -5.13
N SER A 132 -19.27 -9.45 -4.86
CA SER A 132 -20.64 -9.05 -5.23
C SER A 132 -21.09 -7.70 -4.62
N ILE A 133 -20.50 -7.34 -3.47
CA ILE A 133 -20.82 -6.09 -2.74
C ILE A 133 -19.93 -4.93 -3.21
N CYS A 134 -18.63 -5.17 -3.37
CA CYS A 134 -17.66 -4.11 -3.68
C CYS A 134 -17.40 -3.93 -5.17
N GLY A 135 -17.77 -4.89 -6.00
CA GLY A 135 -17.35 -4.96 -7.39
C GLY A 135 -15.83 -5.16 -7.54
N PRO A 136 -15.26 -4.80 -8.72
CA PRO A 136 -13.83 -4.96 -9.00
C PRO A 136 -12.94 -3.95 -8.25
N HIS A 137 -13.47 -2.79 -7.86
CA HIS A 137 -12.72 -1.70 -7.24
C HIS A 137 -13.30 -1.37 -5.85
N PRO A 138 -12.88 -2.09 -4.79
CA PRO A 138 -13.40 -1.84 -3.46
C PRO A 138 -12.97 -0.45 -2.93
N GLU A 139 -13.89 0.29 -2.32
CA GLU A 139 -13.56 1.58 -1.65
C GLU A 139 -12.55 1.40 -0.50
N VAL A 140 -12.55 0.23 0.15
CA VAL A 140 -11.59 -0.14 1.20
C VAL A 140 -10.82 -1.38 0.76
N LEU A 141 -9.53 -1.21 0.53
CA LEU A 141 -8.63 -2.28 0.11
C LEU A 141 -7.68 -2.61 1.25
N LEU A 142 -7.62 -3.90 1.59
CA LEU A 142 -6.68 -4.42 2.57
C LEU A 142 -5.54 -5.12 1.85
N CYS A 143 -4.33 -4.84 2.29
CA CYS A 143 -3.13 -5.42 1.71
C CYS A 143 -2.23 -5.93 2.83
N ASP A 144 -1.65 -7.12 2.65
CA ASP A 144 -0.65 -7.65 3.59
C ASP A 144 0.26 -8.66 2.90
N GLY A 145 1.50 -8.75 3.37
CA GLY A 145 2.48 -9.72 2.90
C GLY A 145 2.51 -10.97 3.77
N ILE A 146 2.52 -12.13 3.12
CA ILE A 146 2.71 -13.40 3.79
C ILE A 146 4.01 -14.07 3.35
N VAL A 147 4.96 -14.09 4.28
CA VAL A 147 6.27 -14.74 4.13
C VAL A 147 6.19 -16.24 4.45
N GLY A 148 7.07 -17.05 3.84
CA GLY A 148 7.14 -18.48 4.17
C GLY A 148 6.20 -19.36 3.38
N ILE A 149 5.75 -18.92 2.19
CA ILE A 149 4.87 -19.71 1.32
C ILE A 149 5.67 -20.58 0.35
N ALA A 150 6.94 -20.34 0.06
CA ALA A 150 7.77 -21.33 -0.63
C ALA A 150 9.24 -21.31 -0.22
N ASN A 151 9.88 -22.47 -0.37
CA ASN A 151 11.32 -22.63 -0.23
C ASN A 151 12.02 -22.31 -1.57
N SER A 152 13.30 -21.94 -1.54
CA SER A 152 14.07 -21.67 -2.76
C SER A 152 14.18 -22.90 -3.65
N ASP A 153 14.27 -24.10 -3.05
CA ASP A 153 14.83 -25.29 -3.72
C ASP A 153 13.91 -26.53 -3.75
N GLY A 154 12.66 -26.46 -3.28
CA GLY A 154 11.70 -27.57 -3.37
C GLY A 154 12.16 -28.91 -2.77
N GLY A 155 13.14 -28.92 -1.85
CA GLY A 155 13.80 -30.13 -1.35
C GLY A 155 13.92 -30.21 0.18
N LYS A 156 13.98 -31.46 0.69
CA LYS A 156 13.78 -31.97 2.06
C LYS A 156 14.71 -31.47 3.19
N ARG A 157 15.14 -30.20 3.25
CA ARG A 157 15.93 -29.71 4.42
C ARG A 157 15.46 -28.35 4.94
N PRO A 158 15.25 -28.20 6.27
CA PRO A 158 15.07 -26.91 6.91
C PRO A 158 16.42 -26.19 6.92
N GLY A 159 16.66 -25.37 5.90
CA GLY A 159 17.90 -24.62 5.70
C GLY A 159 18.75 -25.23 4.58
N GLY A 160 18.52 -24.79 3.34
CA GLY A 160 19.33 -25.13 2.18
C GLY A 160 19.42 -23.94 1.24
N LEU A 161 20.65 -23.66 0.79
CA LEU A 161 21.04 -22.65 -0.18
C LEU A 161 21.01 -23.26 -1.59
N ALA A 162 20.56 -22.45 -2.55
CA ALA A 162 20.77 -22.50 -3.99
C ALA A 162 19.96 -23.51 -4.84
N SER A 163 19.04 -22.92 -5.62
CA SER A 163 18.63 -23.37 -6.95
C SER A 163 19.00 -22.24 -7.92
N SER A 164 20.12 -22.46 -8.60
CA SER A 164 20.85 -21.47 -9.40
C SER A 164 20.13 -21.00 -10.68
N SER A 165 18.96 -21.53 -11.05
CA SER A 165 18.30 -21.14 -12.31
C SER A 165 17.28 -20.01 -12.16
N HIS A 166 16.83 -19.68 -10.95
CA HIS A 166 15.80 -18.65 -10.72
C HIS A 166 16.25 -17.47 -9.85
N ASP A 167 17.39 -17.58 -9.16
CA ASP A 167 17.96 -16.50 -8.32
C ASP A 167 18.61 -15.36 -9.13
N PHE A 168 18.73 -15.51 -10.45
CA PHE A 168 19.14 -14.43 -11.36
C PHE A 168 18.05 -13.37 -11.59
N ARG A 169 16.83 -13.57 -11.09
CA ARG A 169 15.77 -12.55 -11.16
C ARG A 169 16.03 -11.48 -10.09
N ARG A 170 16.62 -10.38 -10.56
CA ARG A 170 16.98 -9.12 -9.89
C ARG A 170 15.86 -8.54 -8.98
N PRO A 171 16.19 -7.58 -8.08
CA PRO A 171 15.26 -7.01 -7.09
C PRO A 171 13.89 -6.54 -7.62
N PHE A 172 12.89 -6.78 -6.77
CA PHE A 172 11.44 -6.56 -6.88
C PHE A 172 10.99 -5.46 -7.82
N THR A 173 10.23 -5.81 -8.85
CA THR A 173 9.60 -4.89 -9.80
C THR A 173 10.62 -3.93 -10.41
N HIS A 174 11.56 -4.47 -11.18
CA HIS A 174 12.52 -3.61 -11.88
C HIS A 174 11.71 -2.56 -12.66
N PRO A 175 12.18 -1.29 -12.67
CA PRO A 175 11.59 -0.30 -13.56
C PRO A 175 11.34 -0.91 -14.94
N SER A 176 10.11 -0.77 -15.44
CA SER A 176 9.71 -1.32 -16.72
C SER A 176 10.69 -0.87 -17.79
N ARG A 177 11.01 -1.74 -18.75
CA ARG A 177 11.95 -1.41 -19.83
C ARG A 177 11.24 -1.37 -21.18
N SER A 178 11.63 -0.43 -22.02
CA SER A 178 11.19 -0.39 -23.42
C SER A 178 11.81 -1.55 -24.20
N ALA A 179 11.37 -1.73 -25.45
CA ALA A 179 11.81 -2.83 -26.31
C ALA A 179 13.32 -2.81 -26.62
N ASP A 180 13.93 -1.63 -26.60
CA ASP A 180 15.38 -1.41 -26.72
C ASP A 180 16.16 -1.68 -25.41
N GLY A 181 15.46 -2.03 -24.33
CA GLY A 181 16.06 -2.31 -23.03
C GLY A 181 16.30 -1.08 -22.16
N ALA A 182 15.98 0.13 -22.62
CA ALA A 182 16.08 1.34 -21.80
C ALA A 182 15.05 1.31 -20.66
N ALA A 183 15.40 1.84 -19.48
CA ALA A 183 14.45 1.94 -18.38
C ALA A 183 13.39 3.00 -18.70
N LEU A 184 12.14 2.74 -18.30
CA LEU A 184 11.10 3.76 -18.24
C LEU A 184 11.49 4.71 -17.11
N GLU A 185 11.93 5.92 -17.43
CA GLU A 185 12.43 6.89 -16.46
C GLU A 185 11.44 8.03 -16.26
N LYS A 186 11.34 8.50 -15.02
CA LYS A 186 10.65 9.72 -14.65
C LYS A 186 11.62 10.59 -13.85
N GLN A 187 11.90 11.77 -14.37
CA GLN A 187 12.66 12.77 -13.63
C GLN A 187 11.69 13.59 -12.80
N LEU A 188 11.85 13.57 -11.48
CA LEU A 188 11.10 14.44 -10.59
C LEU A 188 12.04 15.52 -10.04
N VAL A 189 11.67 16.78 -10.28
CA VAL A 189 12.36 17.98 -9.80
C VAL A 189 11.62 18.52 -8.59
N ALA A 190 12.30 18.63 -7.46
CA ALA A 190 11.69 19.17 -6.26
C ALA A 190 11.26 20.64 -6.45
N GLY A 191 10.10 21.00 -5.90
CA GLY A 191 9.49 22.31 -6.11
C GLY A 191 8.68 22.43 -7.40
N ARG A 192 8.99 21.66 -8.45
CA ARG A 192 8.21 21.61 -9.71
C ARG A 192 7.29 20.39 -9.80
N ASP A 193 7.73 19.24 -9.30
CA ASP A 193 7.01 17.97 -9.43
C ASP A 193 6.38 17.47 -8.16
N TYR A 194 6.95 17.82 -7.01
CA TYR A 194 6.50 17.40 -5.71
C TYR A 194 7.12 18.28 -4.62
N CYS A 195 6.45 18.35 -3.48
CA CYS A 195 7.03 18.87 -2.26
C CYS A 195 7.83 17.78 -1.54
N ALA A 196 9.10 17.61 -1.87
CA ALA A 196 10.00 17.04 -0.88
C ALA A 196 11.42 17.54 -1.02
N ALA A 197 11.99 17.94 0.13
CA ALA A 197 13.18 17.22 0.58
C ALA A 197 13.33 17.12 2.08
N GLY A 198 14.02 16.04 2.44
CA GLY A 198 14.71 15.90 3.70
C GLY A 198 15.93 16.83 3.82
N LEU A 199 16.64 16.65 4.94
CA LEU A 199 17.73 17.51 5.43
C LEU A 199 18.99 17.51 4.54
N GLU A 200 19.01 16.75 3.44
CA GLU A 200 20.13 16.62 2.50
C GLU A 200 20.00 17.45 1.21
N GLY A 201 18.97 18.32 1.12
CA GLY A 201 18.97 19.47 0.18
C GLY A 201 18.05 19.38 -1.03
N GLY A 202 16.74 19.61 -0.84
CA GLY A 202 15.84 19.76 -2.01
C GLY A 202 14.39 20.15 -1.75
N GLY A 203 14.04 21.05 -0.81
CA GLY A 203 12.64 21.49 -0.63
C GLY A 203 11.97 21.12 0.69
N MET A 204 10.74 21.61 0.88
CA MET A 204 9.99 21.61 2.14
C MET A 204 9.57 20.20 2.55
N LYS A 205 9.80 19.77 3.80
CA LYS A 205 9.10 18.56 4.31
C LYS A 205 7.63 18.92 4.47
N ARG A 206 6.75 17.95 4.23
CA ARG A 206 5.28 18.00 4.46
C ARG A 206 4.95 18.06 5.96
N ARG A 207 5.52 19.05 6.63
CA ARG A 207 5.54 19.20 8.08
C ARG A 207 5.40 20.67 8.43
N LEU A 208 4.60 20.95 9.44
CA LEU A 208 4.47 22.26 10.06
C LEU A 208 5.77 22.59 10.79
N VAL A 209 6.23 21.71 11.68
CA VAL A 209 7.53 21.85 12.35
C VAL A 209 8.54 20.89 11.72
N LEU A 210 9.65 21.42 11.19
CA LEU A 210 10.66 20.64 10.46
C LEU A 210 11.69 19.97 11.38
N GLN A 211 11.97 20.62 12.52
CA GLN A 211 12.98 20.27 13.49
C GLN A 211 12.53 19.02 14.29
N PRO A 212 13.21 17.86 14.16
CA PRO A 212 12.80 16.61 14.79
C PRO A 212 12.68 16.69 16.32
N GLU A 213 13.54 17.46 16.97
CA GLU A 213 13.61 17.62 18.42
C GLU A 213 12.43 18.44 18.93
N LEU A 214 12.03 19.48 18.19
CA LEU A 214 10.83 20.25 18.52
C LEU A 214 9.57 19.41 18.32
N ARG A 215 9.51 18.60 17.24
CA ARG A 215 8.41 17.65 17.01
C ARG A 215 8.28 16.63 18.14
N GLU A 216 9.40 16.06 18.58
CA GLU A 216 9.41 15.12 19.69
C GLU A 216 8.88 15.76 20.98
N LEU A 217 9.29 17.00 21.27
CA LEU A 217 8.76 17.76 22.41
C LEU A 217 7.26 18.06 22.24
N ILE A 218 6.80 18.43 21.04
CA ILE A 218 5.37 18.61 20.73
C ILE A 218 4.60 17.29 20.96
N ALA A 219 5.12 16.15 20.52
CA ALA A 219 4.53 14.84 20.76
C ALA A 219 4.55 14.44 22.25
N ARG A 220 5.56 14.84 23.02
CA ARG A 220 5.61 14.60 24.47
C ARG A 220 4.66 15.53 25.23
N VAL A 221 4.58 16.81 24.83
CA VAL A 221 3.56 17.76 25.30
C VAL A 221 2.22 17.14 25.03
N SER A 222 2.08 16.48 23.86
CA SER A 222 0.87 15.81 23.43
C SER A 222 0.42 14.63 24.29
N ARG A 223 1.15 14.14 25.32
CA ARG A 223 0.79 13.01 26.23
C ARG A 223 -0.07 11.85 25.69
N HIS A 224 -0.14 11.66 24.37
CA HIS A 224 -1.09 10.77 23.70
C HIS A 224 -0.61 9.34 23.88
N ARG A 225 0.70 9.20 24.12
CA ARG A 225 1.39 7.96 24.44
C ARG A 225 2.04 8.01 25.81
N PRO A 226 1.26 8.06 26.90
CA PRO A 226 1.82 8.21 28.23
C PRO A 226 2.67 7.00 28.66
N VAL A 227 2.50 5.83 28.01
CA VAL A 227 3.22 4.57 28.29
C VAL A 227 4.46 4.38 27.40
N SER A 228 4.69 5.24 26.40
CA SER A 228 5.88 5.14 25.55
C SER A 228 7.14 5.46 26.37
N GLU A 229 8.16 4.59 26.29
CA GLU A 229 9.45 4.81 26.97
C GLU A 229 10.08 6.15 26.58
N LYS A 230 9.92 6.55 25.31
CA LYS A 230 10.45 7.80 24.76
C LYS A 230 9.43 8.94 24.82
N LEU A 231 8.26 8.76 24.19
CA LEU A 231 7.27 9.85 24.04
C LEU A 231 6.35 10.02 25.25
N GLY A 232 6.37 9.07 26.19
CA GLY A 232 5.56 9.10 27.41
C GLY A 232 6.25 9.79 28.59
N GLN A 233 7.49 10.24 28.43
CA GLN A 233 8.18 11.05 29.44
C GLN A 233 7.54 12.44 29.51
N ARG A 234 7.11 12.85 30.71
CA ARG A 234 6.59 14.21 30.94
C ARG A 234 7.66 15.24 30.59
N LEU A 235 7.26 16.38 30.05
CA LEU A 235 8.19 17.50 29.94
C LEU A 235 8.40 18.10 31.33
N SER A 236 9.64 18.47 31.60
CA SER A 236 9.95 19.46 32.64
C SER A 236 9.56 20.86 32.17
N GLU A 237 9.37 21.78 33.12
CA GLU A 237 9.15 23.20 32.83
C GLU A 237 10.29 23.78 31.96
N GLY A 238 11.54 23.42 32.27
CA GLY A 238 12.71 23.86 31.50
C GLY A 238 12.70 23.37 30.04
N GLU A 239 12.31 22.13 29.79
CA GLU A 239 12.15 21.62 28.42
C GLU A 239 11.03 22.34 27.67
N TYR A 240 9.91 22.62 28.33
CA TYR A 240 8.79 23.31 27.70
C TYR A 240 9.09 24.78 27.40
N LEU A 241 9.71 25.50 28.32
CA LEU A 241 10.20 26.87 28.06
C LEU A 241 11.27 26.87 26.97
N GLY A 242 12.14 25.85 26.94
CA GLY A 242 13.10 25.61 25.87
C GLY A 242 12.44 25.41 24.50
N LEU A 243 11.36 24.62 24.44
CA LEU A 243 10.55 24.44 23.23
C LEU A 243 10.00 25.79 22.73
N LYS A 244 9.33 26.57 23.59
CA LYS A 244 8.77 27.87 23.22
C LYS A 244 9.86 28.85 22.75
N GLY A 245 10.97 28.94 23.48
CA GLY A 245 12.10 29.79 23.09
C GLY A 245 12.71 29.38 21.75
N SER A 246 12.71 28.10 21.42
CA SER A 246 13.22 27.59 20.14
C SER A 246 12.26 27.83 18.98
N LEU A 247 10.95 27.75 19.23
CA LEU A 247 9.92 28.14 18.24
C LEU A 247 9.91 29.65 18.00
N ALA A 248 10.23 30.46 19.01
CA ALA A 248 10.31 31.91 18.91
C ALA A 248 11.61 32.42 18.24
N ASN A 249 12.61 31.56 18.02
CA ASN A 249 13.94 31.98 17.59
C ASN A 249 13.96 32.45 16.13
N ASP A 250 14.46 33.66 15.89
CA ASP A 250 14.64 34.20 14.54
C ASP A 250 15.68 33.44 13.73
N ASP A 251 16.74 32.91 14.34
CA ASP A 251 17.73 32.07 13.67
C ASP A 251 17.38 30.58 13.77
N VAL A 252 16.50 30.15 12.87
CA VAL A 252 16.02 28.76 12.72
C VAL A 252 17.12 27.72 12.41
N ARG A 253 18.37 28.16 12.18
CA ARG A 253 19.51 27.25 11.97
C ARG A 253 20.11 26.75 13.27
N LEU A 254 19.90 27.46 14.39
CA LEU A 254 20.48 27.10 15.67
C LEU A 254 19.71 25.94 16.29
N VAL A 255 20.44 24.88 16.69
CA VAL A 255 19.88 23.77 17.45
C VAL A 255 20.21 24.00 18.92
N THR A 256 19.23 24.46 19.68
CA THR A 256 19.27 24.47 21.14
C THR A 256 19.30 23.03 21.66
N ARG A 257 20.16 22.75 22.64
CA ARG A 257 20.46 21.40 23.12
C ARG A 257 19.23 20.76 23.78
N PHE A 258 18.66 19.70 23.17
CA PHE A 258 17.61 18.86 23.76
C PHE A 258 17.77 17.40 23.28
N VAL A 259 17.72 16.40 24.19
CA VAL A 259 17.86 14.95 23.88
C VAL A 259 16.97 14.16 24.86
N PRO A 260 16.08 13.22 24.43
CA PRO A 260 16.48 11.83 24.11
C PRO A 260 15.80 11.08 22.92
N GLY A 261 16.56 10.91 21.80
CA GLY A 261 16.95 9.60 21.22
C GLY A 261 16.09 8.89 20.14
N ASP A 262 16.43 9.01 18.85
CA ASP A 262 17.14 7.95 18.08
C ASP A 262 17.34 8.37 16.60
N GLY A 263 18.62 8.48 16.22
CA GLY A 263 19.12 8.85 14.89
C GLY A 263 20.15 9.99 14.94
N GLU A 264 21.44 9.63 14.93
CA GLU A 264 22.62 10.52 14.82
C GLU A 264 23.12 11.28 16.06
N GLY A 265 23.36 10.58 17.17
CA GLY A 265 24.28 11.02 18.24
C GLY A 265 23.90 12.33 18.99
N PRO A 266 24.67 12.69 20.03
CA PRO A 266 24.48 13.97 20.72
C PRO A 266 24.90 15.12 19.80
N VAL A 267 23.94 15.92 19.35
CA VAL A 267 24.20 17.13 18.56
C VAL A 267 24.70 18.25 19.50
N PRO A 268 25.93 18.79 19.29
CA PRO A 268 26.42 19.92 20.08
C PRO A 268 25.46 21.11 20.03
N ALA A 269 25.36 21.86 21.13
CA ALA A 269 24.49 23.04 21.28
C ALA A 269 24.72 24.15 20.23
N ASN A 270 25.85 24.09 19.51
CA ASN A 270 26.26 25.08 18.51
C ASN A 270 26.17 24.53 17.08
N THR A 271 25.54 23.37 16.89
CA THR A 271 25.45 22.77 15.56
C THR A 271 24.43 23.52 14.73
N ARG A 272 24.89 24.09 13.62
CA ARG A 272 23.99 24.72 12.64
C ARG A 272 23.34 23.66 11.76
N ARG A 273 22.02 23.69 11.64
CA ARG A 273 21.31 22.92 10.61
C ARG A 273 21.65 23.46 9.24
N ARG A 274 21.82 22.53 8.28
CA ARG A 274 21.81 22.86 6.88
C ARG A 274 20.36 23.14 6.45
N LEU A 275 20.04 24.43 6.30
CA LEU A 275 18.79 24.92 5.70
C LEU A 275 19.14 25.78 4.49
N LEU A 276 18.44 25.56 3.38
CA LEU A 276 18.56 26.42 2.21
C LEU A 276 18.11 27.84 2.57
N VAL A 277 18.70 28.87 1.94
CA VAL A 277 18.44 30.27 2.30
C VAL A 277 16.97 30.60 2.12
N GLU A 278 16.41 30.16 1.01
CA GLU A 278 15.01 30.28 0.59
C GLU A 278 14.02 29.59 1.54
N GLN A 279 14.47 28.61 2.36
CA GLN A 279 13.59 27.91 3.30
C GLN A 279 13.48 28.60 4.66
N ARG A 280 14.40 29.51 4.99
CA ARG A 280 14.54 30.02 6.37
C ARG A 280 13.30 30.79 6.82
N GLN A 281 12.77 31.67 5.96
CA GLN A 281 11.61 32.49 6.29
C GLN A 281 10.38 31.60 6.55
N MET A 282 10.11 30.66 5.65
CA MET A 282 9.03 29.70 5.81
C MET A 282 9.15 28.88 7.10
N VAL A 283 10.34 28.39 7.46
CA VAL A 283 10.52 27.66 8.74
C VAL A 283 10.20 28.57 9.93
N ARG A 284 10.63 29.84 9.87
CA ARG A 284 10.36 30.83 10.91
C ARG A 284 8.86 31.07 11.06
N ASP A 285 8.15 31.28 9.96
CA ASP A 285 6.71 31.55 9.97
C ASP A 285 5.91 30.37 10.55
N LYS A 286 6.26 29.14 10.15
CA LYS A 286 5.62 27.94 10.69
C LYS A 286 5.94 27.70 12.17
N ASN A 287 7.19 27.92 12.59
CA ASN A 287 7.56 27.84 13.99
C ASN A 287 6.74 28.84 14.83
N ARG A 288 6.56 30.07 14.33
CA ARG A 288 5.78 31.10 14.99
C ARG A 288 4.28 30.75 15.04
N ALA A 289 3.74 30.17 13.98
CA ALA A 289 2.36 29.65 13.99
C ALA A 289 2.17 28.54 15.03
N MET A 290 3.13 27.63 15.17
CA MET A 290 3.10 26.59 16.21
C MET A 290 3.22 27.20 17.62
N LEU A 291 4.08 28.20 17.81
CA LEU A 291 4.19 28.93 19.08
C LEU A 291 2.86 29.57 19.46
N ARG A 292 2.21 30.27 18.52
CA ARG A 292 0.89 30.88 18.73
C ARG A 292 -0.18 29.87 19.09
N LEU A 293 -0.14 28.69 18.49
CA LEU A 293 -1.04 27.59 18.86
C LEU A 293 -0.82 27.19 20.33
N LEU A 294 0.43 26.96 20.76
CA LEU A 294 0.73 26.61 22.15
C LEU A 294 0.33 27.71 23.14
N GLU A 295 0.68 28.97 22.87
CA GLU A 295 0.29 30.13 23.69
C GLU A 295 -1.24 30.28 23.77
N GLY A 296 -1.94 30.06 22.66
CA GLY A 296 -3.39 30.11 22.61
C GLY A 296 -4.05 29.04 23.47
N ILE A 297 -3.53 27.81 23.45
CA ILE A 297 -3.98 26.71 24.30
C ILE A 297 -3.75 27.02 25.78
N GLU A 298 -2.60 27.60 26.14
CA GLU A 298 -2.32 28.03 27.53
C GLU A 298 -3.35 29.07 28.02
N LEU A 299 -3.63 30.08 27.19
CA LEU A 299 -4.58 31.14 27.50
C LEU A 299 -6.02 30.61 27.59
N GLU A 300 -6.40 29.72 26.67
CA GLU A 300 -7.69 29.04 26.70
C GLU A 300 -7.87 28.22 27.98
N GLN A 301 -6.85 27.46 28.39
CA GLN A 301 -6.91 26.64 29.59
C GLN A 301 -7.02 27.50 30.85
N ALA A 302 -6.26 28.60 30.93
CA ALA A 302 -6.38 29.58 32.01
C ALA A 302 -7.78 30.21 32.06
N ALA A 303 -8.34 30.58 30.90
CA ALA A 303 -9.68 31.18 30.81
C ALA A 303 -10.79 30.21 31.26
N ARG A 304 -10.59 28.90 31.10
CA ARG A 304 -11.49 27.84 31.57
C ARG A 304 -11.26 27.45 33.05
N GLY A 305 -10.40 28.18 33.77
CA GLY A 305 -10.08 27.91 35.18
C GLY A 305 -9.10 26.74 35.40
N GLY A 306 -8.49 26.22 34.34
CA GLY A 306 -7.43 25.21 34.41
C GLY A 306 -6.04 25.83 34.59
N SER A 307 -5.04 24.99 34.87
CA SER A 307 -3.65 25.44 34.91
C SER A 307 -3.13 25.68 33.49
N PRO A 308 -2.51 26.85 33.18
CA PRO A 308 -1.89 27.11 31.88
C PRO A 308 -0.60 26.30 31.66
N ARG A 309 -0.16 25.51 32.64
CA ARG A 309 1.08 24.75 32.58
C ARG A 309 0.89 23.46 31.79
N LEU A 310 1.05 23.54 30.46
CA LEU A 310 0.85 22.40 29.55
C LEU A 310 1.79 21.21 29.82
N TRP A 311 2.90 21.43 30.53
CA TRP A 311 3.80 20.34 30.95
C TRP A 311 3.29 19.57 32.17
N GLU A 312 2.41 20.17 32.98
CA GLU A 312 1.74 19.53 34.11
C GLU A 312 0.37 18.97 33.71
N HIS A 313 -0.37 19.70 32.87
CA HIS A 313 -1.75 19.40 32.48
C HIS A 313 -1.89 19.19 30.99
N TRP A 314 -2.71 18.22 30.63
CA TRP A 314 -2.84 17.72 29.27
C TRP A 314 -3.94 18.44 28.48
N PRO A 315 -3.67 19.07 27.32
CA PRO A 315 -4.72 19.65 26.48
C PRO A 315 -5.47 18.57 25.70
N CYS A 316 -6.41 17.89 26.38
CA CYS A 316 -7.15 16.74 25.85
C CYS A 316 -7.74 17.00 24.46
N GLU A 317 -8.33 18.17 24.20
CA GLU A 317 -9.03 18.44 22.94
C GLU A 317 -8.07 18.68 21.77
N TRP A 318 -6.87 19.20 22.06
CA TRP A 318 -5.80 19.44 21.07
C TRP A 318 -4.92 18.23 20.87
N GLY A 319 -5.21 17.16 21.60
CA GLY A 319 -4.18 16.25 21.99
C GLY A 319 -3.66 15.38 20.86
N GLU A 320 -4.61 14.87 20.09
CA GLU A 320 -4.38 14.08 18.90
C GLU A 320 -3.74 14.92 17.79
N LEU A 321 -4.15 16.20 17.66
CA LEU A 321 -3.55 17.12 16.70
C LEU A 321 -2.07 17.35 17.04
N LEU A 322 -1.76 17.67 18.29
CA LEU A 322 -0.38 17.87 18.72
C LEU A 322 0.45 16.58 18.55
N TYR A 323 -0.14 15.41 18.81
CA TYR A 323 0.57 14.15 18.57
C TYR A 323 0.84 13.92 17.09
N ASP A 324 -0.14 14.14 16.20
CA ASP A 324 0.03 13.98 14.75
C ASP A 324 1.10 14.94 14.20
N LEU A 325 1.06 16.21 14.63
CA LEU A 325 2.05 17.25 14.29
C LEU A 325 3.44 16.99 14.87
N GLY A 326 3.52 16.24 15.98
CA GLY A 326 4.78 15.85 16.63
C GLY A 326 5.29 14.47 16.20
N ALA A 327 4.43 13.63 15.64
CA ALA A 327 4.75 12.27 15.23
C ALA A 327 5.77 12.29 14.08
N HIS A 328 6.38 11.14 13.82
CA HIS A 328 7.47 11.00 12.86
C HIS A 328 7.02 11.05 11.39
N ASP A 329 5.72 11.20 11.15
CA ASP A 329 5.09 11.14 9.83
C ASP A 329 5.07 12.52 9.14
N SER A 330 3.95 12.81 8.48
CA SER A 330 3.75 13.90 7.53
C SER A 330 2.39 14.54 7.83
N ASP A 331 2.38 15.85 8.00
CA ASP A 331 1.27 16.60 8.62
C ASP A 331 0.13 16.89 7.63
N ASP A 332 0.36 16.64 6.34
CA ASP A 332 -0.65 16.75 5.27
C ASP A 332 -1.84 15.79 5.48
N GLY A 333 -1.64 14.71 6.25
CA GLY A 333 -2.71 13.78 6.66
C GLY A 333 -3.74 14.37 7.63
N VAL A 334 -3.43 15.48 8.32
CA VAL A 334 -4.36 16.11 9.27
C VAL A 334 -5.63 16.60 8.56
N ILE A 335 -5.48 17.29 7.42
CA ILE A 335 -6.61 17.78 6.61
C ILE A 335 -7.11 16.69 5.64
N GLY A 336 -6.22 15.82 5.17
CA GLY A 336 -6.58 14.76 4.23
C GLY A 336 -6.58 15.24 2.78
N HIS A 337 -7.70 15.05 2.07
CA HIS A 337 -7.80 15.28 0.63
C HIS A 337 -8.77 16.42 0.26
N SER A 338 -9.19 16.49 -1.02
CA SER A 338 -9.95 17.62 -1.60
C SER A 338 -11.14 18.07 -0.77
N ASP A 339 -11.93 17.15 -0.23
CA ASP A 339 -13.16 17.47 0.51
C ASP A 339 -12.84 18.10 1.87
N GLY A 340 -11.80 17.61 2.55
CA GLY A 340 -11.29 18.22 3.78
C GLY A 340 -10.69 19.61 3.51
N LEU A 341 -9.94 19.76 2.41
CA LEU A 341 -9.41 21.05 1.98
C LEU A 341 -10.54 22.06 1.71
N ALA A 342 -11.59 21.66 1.00
CA ALA A 342 -12.70 22.55 0.68
C ALA A 342 -13.35 23.11 1.96
N VAL A 343 -13.59 22.28 2.97
CA VAL A 343 -14.14 22.75 4.25
C VAL A 343 -13.15 23.68 4.96
N VAL A 344 -11.88 23.31 5.04
CA VAL A 344 -10.86 24.13 5.71
C VAL A 344 -10.68 25.48 5.01
N ARG A 345 -10.76 25.54 3.67
CA ARG A 345 -10.75 26.80 2.91
C ARG A 345 -11.87 27.71 3.39
N GLU A 346 -13.11 27.23 3.42
CA GLU A 346 -14.26 28.06 3.82
C GLU A 346 -14.11 28.59 5.26
N LEU A 347 -13.58 27.76 6.17
CA LEU A 347 -13.28 28.16 7.55
C LEU A 347 -12.16 29.22 7.62
N LEU A 348 -11.11 29.08 6.82
CA LEU A 348 -10.03 30.08 6.69
C LEU A 348 -10.54 31.39 6.07
N LEU A 349 -11.54 31.33 5.19
CA LEU A 349 -12.22 32.50 4.65
C LEU A 349 -13.23 33.12 5.62
N GLY A 350 -13.42 32.54 6.80
CA GLY A 350 -14.20 33.09 7.90
C GLY A 350 -15.67 32.68 7.91
N ARG A 351 -16.04 31.65 7.13
CA ARG A 351 -17.37 31.03 7.18
C ARG A 351 -17.53 30.19 8.44
N ASP A 352 -18.77 30.02 8.89
CA ASP A 352 -19.10 29.06 9.94
C ASP A 352 -19.22 27.66 9.36
N ALA A 353 -18.83 26.66 10.14
CA ALA A 353 -19.07 25.27 9.80
C ALA A 353 -20.57 24.96 9.85
N SER A 354 -21.10 24.42 8.76
CA SER A 354 -22.41 23.80 8.71
C SER A 354 -22.37 22.36 9.27
N VAL A 355 -23.55 21.74 9.43
CA VAL A 355 -23.65 20.31 9.79
C VAL A 355 -22.97 19.42 8.75
N GLU A 356 -23.09 19.77 7.47
CA GLU A 356 -22.48 19.02 6.38
C GLU A 356 -20.96 19.18 6.38
N ASP A 357 -20.43 20.39 6.64
CA ASP A 357 -18.98 20.61 6.78
C ASP A 357 -18.39 19.75 7.89
N ARG A 358 -19.08 19.67 9.02
CA ARG A 358 -18.69 18.79 10.12
C ARG A 358 -18.71 17.33 9.68
N ARG A 359 -19.71 16.89 8.92
CA ARG A 359 -19.78 15.51 8.39
C ARG A 359 -18.58 15.22 7.48
N GLN A 360 -18.27 16.13 6.57
CA GLN A 360 -17.12 16.05 5.66
C GLN A 360 -15.79 16.00 6.42
N LEU A 361 -15.61 16.85 7.44
CA LEU A 361 -14.43 16.75 8.32
C LEU A 361 -14.39 15.41 9.05
N GLY A 362 -15.52 14.84 9.49
CA GLY A 362 -15.53 13.52 10.12
C GLY A 362 -15.07 12.39 9.18
N GLU A 363 -15.36 12.51 7.89
CA GLU A 363 -14.99 11.52 6.87
C GLU A 363 -13.52 11.64 6.44
N HIS A 364 -13.01 12.86 6.35
CA HIS A 364 -11.72 13.16 5.69
C HIS A 364 -10.64 13.74 6.63
N SER A 365 -11.04 14.34 7.75
CA SER A 365 -10.17 15.05 8.69
C SER A 365 -10.67 14.90 10.14
N PRO A 366 -10.76 13.65 10.67
CA PRO A 366 -11.48 13.39 11.92
C PRO A 366 -10.86 14.07 13.14
N ILE A 367 -9.54 14.34 13.11
CA ILE A 367 -8.85 15.10 14.14
C ILE A 367 -9.36 16.55 14.16
N LEU A 368 -9.43 17.22 13.01
CA LEU A 368 -9.95 18.59 12.94
C LEU A 368 -11.44 18.64 13.26
N ARG A 369 -12.21 17.60 12.90
CA ARG A 369 -13.60 17.49 13.32
C ARG A 369 -13.75 17.51 14.84
N ARG A 370 -12.94 16.73 15.56
CA ARG A 370 -13.00 16.67 17.03
C ARG A 370 -12.54 17.97 17.68
N VAL A 371 -11.48 18.59 17.16
CA VAL A 371 -11.05 19.93 17.61
C VAL A 371 -12.18 20.93 17.39
N LEU A 372 -12.84 20.91 16.23
CA LEU A 372 -13.94 21.83 15.93
C LEU A 372 -15.12 21.61 16.88
N ASP A 373 -15.52 20.36 17.10
CA ASP A 373 -16.62 20.00 18.01
C ASP A 373 -16.33 20.41 19.46
N ALA A 374 -15.09 20.21 19.93
CA ALA A 374 -14.64 20.67 21.24
C ALA A 374 -14.68 22.21 21.39
N GLN A 375 -14.61 22.92 20.27
CA GLN A 375 -14.65 24.39 20.20
C GLN A 375 -16.07 24.91 19.89
N GLY A 376 -17.10 24.09 20.15
CA GLY A 376 -18.50 24.44 19.97
C GLY A 376 -19.07 24.15 18.58
N GLY A 377 -18.27 23.57 17.67
CA GLY A 377 -18.74 23.02 16.39
C GLY A 377 -18.90 24.03 15.25
N HIS A 378 -18.64 25.32 15.47
CA HIS A 378 -18.90 26.38 14.48
C HIS A 378 -17.64 26.99 13.87
N ARG A 379 -16.63 27.31 14.70
CA ARG A 379 -15.39 27.96 14.28
C ARG A 379 -14.21 27.44 15.06
N PHE A 380 -13.04 27.45 14.44
CA PHE A 380 -11.78 27.28 15.15
C PHE A 380 -11.39 28.57 15.91
N PRO A 381 -10.68 28.43 17.06
CA PRO A 381 -10.13 29.57 17.78
C PRO A 381 -9.17 30.40 16.93
N ALA A 382 -9.13 31.71 17.18
CA ALA A 382 -8.32 32.63 16.38
C ALA A 382 -6.83 32.29 16.39
N PHE A 383 -6.30 31.79 17.51
CA PHE A 383 -4.90 31.40 17.65
C PHE A 383 -4.51 30.19 16.80
N PHE A 384 -5.49 29.36 16.39
CA PHE A 384 -5.23 28.16 15.57
C PHE A 384 -5.20 28.49 14.07
N MET A 385 -5.81 29.58 13.63
CA MET A 385 -6.02 29.89 12.21
C MET A 385 -4.72 29.97 11.39
N LEU A 386 -3.63 30.49 11.97
CA LEU A 386 -2.34 30.56 11.29
C LEU A 386 -1.71 29.18 11.08
N ALA A 387 -1.79 28.30 12.10
CA ALA A 387 -1.32 26.93 11.99
C ALA A 387 -2.19 26.15 10.98
N LEU A 388 -3.51 26.33 11.02
CA LEU A 388 -4.44 25.73 10.06
C LEU A 388 -4.18 26.19 8.62
N HIS A 389 -3.87 27.47 8.40
CA HIS A 389 -3.50 27.98 7.08
C HIS A 389 -2.24 27.31 6.53
N HIS A 390 -1.18 27.19 7.33
CA HIS A 390 0.02 26.48 6.90
C HIS A 390 -0.21 24.98 6.69
N LEU A 391 -1.09 24.35 7.46
CA LEU A 391 -1.51 22.96 7.20
C LEU A 391 -2.25 22.86 5.87
N TYR A 392 -3.13 23.81 5.55
CA TYR A 392 -3.83 23.86 4.26
C TYR A 392 -2.84 23.98 3.10
N GLU A 393 -1.90 24.93 3.15
CA GLU A 393 -0.86 25.08 2.14
C GLU A 393 -0.03 23.80 1.99
N LEU A 394 0.38 23.20 3.12
CA LEU A 394 1.14 21.95 3.14
C LEU A 394 0.38 20.80 2.48
N THR A 395 -0.90 20.62 2.84
CA THR A 395 -1.74 19.56 2.27
C THR A 395 -1.96 19.78 0.79
N LEU A 396 -2.27 21.01 0.35
CA LEU A 396 -2.49 21.32 -1.05
C LEU A 396 -1.24 21.04 -1.91
N LEU A 397 -0.08 21.51 -1.45
CA LEU A 397 1.18 21.33 -2.15
C LEU A 397 1.68 19.88 -2.10
N ALA A 398 1.37 19.13 -1.03
CA ALA A 398 1.69 17.72 -0.91
C ALA A 398 1.00 16.84 -1.96
N ARG A 399 -0.12 17.29 -2.52
CA ARG A 399 -0.86 16.58 -3.58
C ARG A 399 -0.15 16.64 -4.94
N GLY A 400 1.08 17.13 -5.02
CA GLY A 400 1.84 17.19 -6.28
C GLY A 400 1.42 18.35 -7.16
N ASN A 401 0.57 19.22 -6.65
CA ASN A 401 0.19 20.49 -7.26
C ASN A 401 1.28 21.49 -6.88
N THR A 402 2.31 21.63 -7.73
CA THR A 402 3.36 22.64 -7.51
C THR A 402 3.54 23.51 -8.73
N GLY A 403 3.80 24.79 -8.47
CA GLY A 403 3.61 25.89 -9.42
C GLY A 403 4.84 26.76 -9.57
N TYR A 404 5.93 26.22 -10.08
CA TYR A 404 6.88 27.07 -10.81
C TYR A 404 6.67 26.78 -12.29
N GLY A 405 6.27 27.81 -13.04
CA GLY A 405 6.22 27.76 -14.49
C GLY A 405 7.63 27.58 -15.08
N ASP A 406 7.82 28.02 -16.31
CA ASP A 406 9.07 28.01 -17.07
C ASP A 406 10.20 28.92 -16.51
N GLY A 407 10.24 29.13 -15.19
CA GLY A 407 11.25 29.92 -14.49
C GLY A 407 10.96 31.43 -14.41
N MET A 408 9.93 31.92 -15.13
CA MET A 408 9.57 33.35 -15.13
C MET A 408 8.15 33.66 -14.61
N GLN A 409 7.26 32.66 -14.50
CA GLN A 409 5.91 32.84 -13.97
C GLN A 409 5.61 31.88 -12.81
N GLU A 410 4.78 32.36 -11.87
CA GLU A 410 4.18 31.50 -10.86
C GLU A 410 3.22 30.53 -11.52
N GLY A 411 3.34 29.24 -11.21
CA GLY A 411 2.39 28.26 -11.68
C GLY A 411 1.04 28.41 -10.98
N TRP A 412 0.01 27.88 -11.64
CA TRP A 412 -1.40 28.10 -11.31
C TRP A 412 -1.79 27.84 -9.83
N VAL A 413 -1.09 26.92 -9.15
CA VAL A 413 -1.29 26.60 -7.73
C VAL A 413 -0.86 27.74 -6.80
N VAL A 414 0.33 28.29 -7.04
CA VAL A 414 0.88 29.39 -6.23
C VAL A 414 0.05 30.65 -6.44
N ALA A 415 -0.36 30.90 -7.68
CA ALA A 415 -1.26 31.99 -8.02
C ALA A 415 -2.59 31.91 -7.24
N ALA A 416 -3.15 30.70 -7.10
CA ALA A 416 -4.39 30.48 -6.35
C ALA A 416 -4.24 30.58 -4.82
N LEU A 417 -3.06 30.31 -4.26
CA LEU A 417 -2.79 30.43 -2.83
C LEU A 417 -2.63 31.88 -2.36
N ARG A 418 -2.17 32.79 -3.24
CA ARG A 418 -1.93 34.20 -2.86
C ARG A 418 -3.19 34.90 -2.32
N PRO A 419 -4.37 34.83 -2.97
CA PRO A 419 -5.59 35.43 -2.44
C PRO A 419 -5.98 34.88 -1.06
N LEU A 420 -5.81 33.58 -0.84
CA LEU A 420 -6.07 32.96 0.47
C LEU A 420 -5.15 33.54 1.56
N GLY A 421 -3.85 33.59 1.30
CA GLY A 421 -2.88 34.16 2.25
C GLY A 421 -3.21 35.62 2.60
N ARG A 422 -3.60 36.43 1.61
CA ARG A 422 -4.06 37.81 1.84
C ARG A 422 -5.34 37.85 2.69
N ALA A 423 -6.33 37.00 2.39
CA ALA A 423 -7.58 36.96 3.14
C ALA A 423 -7.36 36.56 4.62
N VAL A 424 -6.52 35.54 4.86
CA VAL A 424 -6.17 35.09 6.21
C VAL A 424 -5.43 36.18 6.98
N ALA A 425 -4.47 36.86 6.35
CA ALA A 425 -3.72 37.94 6.97
C ALA A 425 -4.62 39.12 7.38
N LEU A 426 -5.53 39.55 6.52
CA LEU A 426 -6.48 40.63 6.82
C LEU A 426 -7.48 40.24 7.92
N GLN A 427 -7.97 38.99 7.92
CA GLN A 427 -8.83 38.52 9.01
C GLN A 427 -8.09 38.47 10.34
N HIS A 428 -6.84 38.04 10.34
CA HIS A 428 -6.01 38.05 11.54
C HIS A 428 -5.78 39.47 12.05
N LEU A 429 -5.41 40.39 11.16
CA LEU A 429 -5.25 41.81 11.46
C LEU A 429 -6.53 42.41 12.07
N SER A 430 -7.69 42.05 11.53
CA SER A 430 -8.98 42.52 12.06
C SER A 430 -9.23 42.05 13.50
N ARG A 431 -8.74 40.86 13.86
CA ARG A 431 -8.91 40.30 15.21
C ARG A 431 -7.92 40.90 16.20
N GLU A 432 -6.70 41.19 15.77
CA GLU A 432 -5.66 41.77 16.64
C GLU A 432 -5.82 43.29 16.82
N ARG A 433 -6.11 44.03 15.74
CA ARG A 433 -6.16 45.50 15.73
C ARG A 433 -7.58 46.06 15.87
N GLY A 434 -8.61 45.23 15.72
CA GLY A 434 -10.00 45.67 15.63
C GLY A 434 -10.46 45.90 14.18
N PRO A 435 -11.54 46.65 13.94
CA PRO A 435 -12.16 46.78 12.62
C PRO A 435 -11.18 47.18 11.51
N LEU A 436 -11.34 46.57 10.33
CA LEU A 436 -10.58 46.92 9.13
C LEU A 436 -11.01 48.29 8.60
N THR A 437 -10.08 48.99 7.96
CA THR A 437 -10.39 50.17 7.14
C THR A 437 -11.23 49.76 5.93
N GLU A 438 -11.95 50.70 5.29
CA GLU A 438 -12.74 50.42 4.08
C GLU A 438 -11.90 49.78 2.97
N ALA A 439 -10.67 50.27 2.77
CA ALA A 439 -9.75 49.72 1.77
C ALA A 439 -9.30 48.28 2.12
N GLU A 440 -9.01 47.99 3.39
CA GLU A 440 -8.66 46.64 3.84
C GLU A 440 -9.87 45.69 3.77
N ALA A 441 -11.08 46.17 4.06
CA ALA A 441 -12.31 45.40 3.94
C ALA A 441 -12.63 45.07 2.48
N ALA A 442 -12.45 46.02 1.55
CA ALA A 442 -12.58 45.79 0.12
C ALA A 442 -11.53 44.78 -0.38
N SER A 443 -10.27 44.92 0.05
CA SER A 443 -9.19 43.99 -0.28
C SER A 443 -9.45 42.58 0.28
N LEU A 444 -10.05 42.46 1.46
CA LEU A 444 -10.47 41.17 2.03
C LEU A 444 -11.60 40.55 1.20
N ALA A 445 -12.58 41.33 0.75
CA ALA A 445 -13.67 40.84 -0.09
C ALA A 445 -13.14 40.33 -1.44
N GLU A 446 -12.28 41.11 -2.12
CA GLU A 446 -11.64 40.71 -3.37
C GLU A 446 -10.80 39.43 -3.21
N ALA A 447 -10.00 39.36 -2.15
CA ALA A 447 -9.18 38.20 -1.85
C ALA A 447 -10.01 36.95 -1.58
N ARG A 448 -11.15 37.08 -0.90
CA ARG A 448 -12.10 35.98 -0.66
C ARG A 448 -12.71 35.47 -1.95
N THR A 449 -13.25 36.36 -2.79
CA THR A 449 -13.84 35.99 -4.09
C THR A 449 -12.80 35.29 -4.96
N SER A 450 -11.61 35.86 -5.09
CA SER A 450 -10.54 35.26 -5.89
C SER A 450 -10.11 33.88 -5.35
N ALA A 451 -10.04 33.70 -4.03
CA ALA A 451 -9.72 32.41 -3.43
C ALA A 451 -10.84 31.38 -3.67
N GLN A 452 -12.11 31.78 -3.60
CA GLN A 452 -13.26 30.93 -3.87
C GLN A 452 -13.33 30.45 -5.32
N ASP A 453 -12.92 31.30 -6.27
CA ASP A 453 -12.95 30.96 -7.69
C ASP A 453 -11.78 30.04 -8.10
N LEU A 454 -10.60 30.24 -7.50
CA LEU A 454 -9.37 29.56 -7.94
C LEU A 454 -9.10 28.26 -7.18
N LEU A 455 -9.30 28.22 -5.86
CA LEU A 455 -8.88 27.07 -5.05
C LEU A 455 -9.64 25.76 -5.32
N PRO A 456 -10.95 25.73 -5.63
CA PRO A 456 -11.65 24.48 -5.89
C PRO A 456 -10.97 23.63 -6.99
N GLY A 457 -10.52 24.29 -8.07
CA GLY A 457 -9.82 23.60 -9.14
C GLY A 457 -8.46 23.06 -8.73
N VAL A 458 -7.75 23.76 -7.84
CA VAL A 458 -6.46 23.31 -7.30
C VAL A 458 -6.61 22.15 -6.32
N GLU A 459 -7.60 22.22 -5.43
CA GLU A 459 -7.90 21.17 -4.45
C GLU A 459 -8.25 19.86 -5.15
N GLY A 460 -9.13 19.91 -6.16
CA GLY A 460 -9.54 18.76 -6.96
C GLY A 460 -8.53 18.31 -8.01
N SER A 461 -7.48 19.09 -8.30
CA SER A 461 -6.64 18.91 -9.50
C SER A 461 -7.46 18.95 -10.81
N GLN A 462 -8.51 19.77 -10.82
CA GLN A 462 -9.46 19.98 -11.91
C GLN A 462 -9.55 21.48 -12.20
N PRO A 463 -8.56 22.07 -12.90
CA PRO A 463 -8.55 23.50 -13.18
C PRO A 463 -9.81 23.93 -13.93
N ASN A 464 -10.36 25.08 -13.56
CA ASN A 464 -11.45 25.70 -14.32
C ASN A 464 -10.96 26.19 -15.70
N ALA A 465 -11.88 26.64 -16.56
CA ALA A 465 -11.54 27.08 -17.92
C ALA A 465 -10.45 28.18 -17.94
N LEU A 466 -10.56 29.18 -17.07
CA LEU A 466 -9.58 30.27 -16.97
C LEU A 466 -8.21 29.79 -16.50
N GLN A 467 -8.19 28.93 -15.48
CA GLN A 467 -6.95 28.31 -14.99
C GLN A 467 -6.30 27.46 -16.08
N TRP A 468 -7.09 26.65 -16.77
CA TRP A 468 -6.60 25.80 -17.86
C TRP A 468 -6.02 26.64 -19.00
N GLU A 469 -6.71 27.70 -19.42
CA GLU A 469 -6.26 28.63 -20.46
C GLU A 469 -4.94 29.31 -20.09
N ALA A 470 -4.79 29.73 -18.83
CA ALA A 470 -3.57 30.36 -18.34
C ALA A 470 -2.37 29.40 -18.24
N MET A 471 -2.61 28.09 -18.12
CA MET A 471 -1.54 27.10 -18.03
C MET A 471 -0.80 26.94 -19.36
N SER A 472 0.53 26.88 -19.28
CA SER A 472 1.40 26.53 -20.41
C SER A 472 1.04 25.16 -20.98
N GLN A 473 0.84 25.10 -22.30
CA GLN A 473 0.34 23.89 -22.97
C GLN A 473 1.30 22.70 -22.85
N LEU A 474 2.60 22.93 -23.04
CA LEU A 474 3.62 21.86 -23.08
C LEU A 474 4.11 21.46 -21.68
N VAL A 475 4.13 22.39 -20.73
CA VAL A 475 4.75 22.15 -19.42
C VAL A 475 3.69 21.83 -18.39
N GLU A 476 2.77 22.76 -18.09
CA GLU A 476 1.83 22.56 -16.98
C GLU A 476 0.69 21.60 -17.32
N ARG A 477 0.07 21.72 -18.51
CA ARG A 477 -1.04 20.84 -18.89
C ARG A 477 -0.57 19.39 -19.09
N GLY A 478 0.57 19.20 -19.75
CA GLY A 478 1.19 17.88 -19.93
C GLY A 478 1.57 17.23 -18.59
N LEU A 479 2.21 17.99 -17.68
CA LEU A 479 2.53 17.51 -16.34
C LEU A 479 1.27 17.13 -15.55
N LEU A 480 0.22 17.96 -15.61
CA LEU A 480 -1.04 17.67 -14.94
C LEU A 480 -1.67 16.37 -15.47
N ARG A 481 -1.79 16.20 -16.81
CA ARG A 481 -2.32 14.97 -17.41
C ARG A 481 -1.55 13.72 -16.96
N GLY A 482 -0.23 13.76 -17.06
CA GLY A 482 0.62 12.64 -16.62
C GLY A 482 0.47 12.33 -15.12
N ARG A 483 0.32 13.36 -14.28
CA ARG A 483 0.07 13.24 -12.83
C ARG A 483 -1.31 12.66 -12.49
N LEU A 484 -2.30 12.97 -13.31
CA LEU A 484 -3.65 12.39 -13.22
C LEU A 484 -3.70 10.95 -13.76
N GLY A 485 -2.58 10.43 -14.28
CA GLY A 485 -2.54 9.11 -14.90
C GLY A 485 -3.37 9.03 -16.18
N ARG A 486 -3.49 10.15 -16.91
CA ARG A 486 -4.17 10.26 -18.20
C ARG A 486 -3.16 10.15 -19.35
N ASP A 487 -3.67 9.81 -20.54
CA ASP A 487 -2.89 9.88 -21.78
C ASP A 487 -2.63 11.33 -22.23
N GLU A 488 -1.98 11.49 -23.39
CA GLU A 488 -1.61 12.80 -23.93
C GLU A 488 -2.85 13.65 -24.27
N GLU A 489 -3.96 13.01 -24.64
CA GLU A 489 -5.25 13.64 -24.94
C GLU A 489 -6.06 13.98 -23.67
N GLY A 490 -5.72 13.38 -22.52
CA GLY A 490 -6.41 13.53 -21.25
C GLY A 490 -7.44 12.45 -20.96
N ASN A 491 -7.50 11.39 -21.77
CA ASN A 491 -8.36 10.24 -21.55
C ASN A 491 -7.75 9.24 -20.56
N ARG A 492 -8.55 8.24 -20.19
CA ARG A 492 -8.13 7.12 -19.35
C ARG A 492 -7.10 6.27 -20.07
N MET A 493 -6.11 5.80 -19.32
CA MET A 493 -5.12 4.86 -19.86
C MET A 493 -5.81 3.53 -20.20
N HIS A 494 -5.58 3.07 -21.42
CA HIS A 494 -6.05 1.75 -21.84
C HIS A 494 -5.14 0.64 -21.32
N PRO A 495 -5.67 -0.58 -21.09
CA PRO A 495 -4.84 -1.75 -20.81
C PRO A 495 -3.74 -1.94 -21.84
N LEU A 496 -2.52 -2.14 -21.37
CA LEU A 496 -1.37 -2.46 -22.21
C LEU A 496 -1.64 -3.78 -22.95
N PRO A 497 -1.29 -3.92 -24.23
CA PRO A 497 -1.53 -5.15 -24.99
C PRO A 497 -0.78 -6.34 -24.40
N ALA A 498 -1.27 -7.55 -24.65
CA ALA A 498 -0.59 -8.78 -24.24
C ALA A 498 0.82 -8.84 -24.85
N GLY A 499 1.82 -9.24 -24.06
CA GLY A 499 3.22 -9.29 -24.51
C GLY A 499 3.97 -7.95 -24.48
N HIS A 500 3.34 -6.85 -24.06
CA HIS A 500 4.04 -5.57 -23.90
C HIS A 500 5.19 -5.68 -22.89
N THR A 501 6.35 -5.08 -23.19
CA THR A 501 7.58 -5.24 -22.39
C THR A 501 7.43 -4.76 -20.94
N PHE A 502 6.64 -3.70 -20.72
CA PHE A 502 6.34 -3.20 -19.38
C PHE A 502 5.57 -4.18 -18.49
N ARG A 503 4.90 -5.16 -19.10
CA ARG A 503 4.12 -6.17 -18.39
C ARG A 503 4.90 -7.42 -18.03
N ALA A 504 6.04 -7.67 -18.68
CA ALA A 504 6.73 -8.96 -18.63
C ALA A 504 6.97 -9.48 -17.20
N GLU A 505 7.40 -8.61 -16.28
CA GLU A 505 7.62 -9.01 -14.89
C GLU A 505 6.30 -9.23 -14.12
N GLN A 506 5.33 -8.35 -14.33
CA GLN A 506 4.08 -8.38 -13.60
C GLN A 506 3.13 -9.49 -14.09
N ASP A 507 3.16 -9.83 -15.37
CA ASP A 507 2.49 -11.01 -15.93
C ASP A 507 3.17 -12.30 -15.45
N ALA A 508 4.48 -12.26 -15.19
CA ALA A 508 5.18 -13.39 -14.62
C ALA A 508 4.86 -13.56 -13.14
N LEU A 509 5.02 -12.53 -12.31
CA LEU A 509 5.00 -12.63 -10.84
C LEU A 509 3.66 -12.24 -10.20
N GLY A 510 2.81 -11.51 -10.90
CA GLY A 510 1.51 -11.08 -10.43
C GLY A 510 0.38 -11.92 -11.01
N HIS A 511 -0.73 -12.01 -10.29
CA HIS A 511 -1.97 -12.52 -10.84
C HIS A 511 -3.13 -11.62 -10.44
N TYR A 512 -3.65 -10.91 -11.44
CA TYR A 512 -4.73 -9.92 -11.33
C TYR A 512 -5.68 -10.09 -12.51
N ALA A 513 -6.29 -11.27 -12.62
CA ALA A 513 -7.15 -11.62 -13.76
C ALA A 513 -8.52 -10.92 -13.72
N LEU A 514 -8.83 -10.16 -12.67
CA LEU A 514 -10.08 -9.42 -12.55
C LEU A 514 -10.15 -8.28 -13.57
N PRO A 515 -11.27 -8.11 -14.28
CA PRO A 515 -11.51 -6.93 -15.11
C PRO A 515 -11.31 -5.64 -14.32
N GLY A 516 -10.62 -4.68 -14.92
CA GLY A 516 -10.23 -3.41 -14.28
C GLY A 516 -8.85 -3.44 -13.59
N TRP A 517 -8.25 -4.63 -13.42
CA TRP A 517 -6.90 -4.78 -12.84
C TRP A 517 -5.82 -5.11 -13.89
N GLU A 518 -6.16 -4.97 -15.16
CA GLU A 518 -5.20 -5.07 -16.25
C GLU A 518 -4.10 -4.01 -16.08
N GLN A 519 -2.89 -4.31 -16.56
CA GLN A 519 -1.80 -3.36 -16.44
C GLN A 519 -2.02 -2.22 -17.43
N LYS A 520 -2.14 -0.99 -16.93
CA LYS A 520 -2.39 0.22 -17.73
C LYS A 520 -1.11 1.02 -17.98
N ARG A 521 -0.08 0.83 -17.15
CA ARG A 521 1.21 1.54 -17.28
C ARG A 521 2.39 0.74 -16.77
N GLY A 522 3.57 1.11 -17.26
CA GLY A 522 4.84 0.60 -16.73
C GLY A 522 5.17 1.21 -15.37
N LEU A 523 6.03 0.53 -14.62
CA LEU A 523 6.57 1.04 -13.36
C LEU A 523 7.82 1.89 -13.68
N PRO A 524 7.80 3.22 -13.48
CA PRO A 524 8.95 4.06 -13.80
C PRO A 524 10.06 3.94 -12.76
N ARG A 525 11.28 4.28 -13.19
CA ARG A 525 12.45 4.60 -12.35
C ARG A 525 12.45 6.09 -12.04
N TYR A 526 12.59 6.46 -10.78
CA TYR A 526 12.68 7.86 -10.35
C TYR A 526 14.14 8.29 -10.22
N THR A 527 14.72 8.83 -11.30
CA THR A 527 16.18 9.05 -11.42
C THR A 527 16.77 9.99 -10.37
N SER A 528 15.96 10.88 -9.79
CA SER A 528 16.39 11.83 -8.76
C SER A 528 16.70 11.17 -7.41
N PHE A 529 16.10 10.02 -7.10
CA PHE A 529 16.31 9.36 -5.81
C PHE A 529 16.34 7.83 -5.85
N GLU A 530 16.40 7.21 -7.03
CA GLU A 530 16.56 5.77 -7.20
C GLU A 530 17.85 5.41 -7.96
N HIS A 531 18.39 4.23 -7.66
CA HIS A 531 19.44 3.59 -8.44
C HIS A 531 18.88 3.02 -9.76
N GLU A 532 19.74 2.52 -10.65
CA GLU A 532 19.32 1.94 -11.95
C GLU A 532 18.42 0.72 -11.82
N ASP A 533 18.56 -0.01 -10.72
CA ASP A 533 17.76 -1.18 -10.39
C ASP A 533 16.43 -0.83 -9.68
N GLY A 534 16.11 0.46 -9.54
CA GLY A 534 14.89 0.95 -8.88
C GLY A 534 14.97 1.01 -7.35
N ARG A 535 16.10 0.65 -6.74
CA ARG A 535 16.27 0.79 -5.28
C ARG A 535 16.30 2.27 -4.89
N SER A 536 15.60 2.62 -3.82
CA SER A 536 15.71 3.94 -3.21
C SER A 536 17.15 4.20 -2.77
N ARG A 537 17.68 5.39 -3.07
CA ARG A 537 18.97 5.88 -2.56
C ARG A 537 18.92 6.23 -1.06
N THR A 538 17.75 6.09 -0.44
CA THR A 538 17.47 6.53 0.93
C THR A 538 16.91 5.41 1.80
N SER A 539 16.78 5.73 3.10
CA SER A 539 15.99 5.12 4.17
C SER A 539 14.85 4.14 3.88
N GLU A 540 14.14 4.41 2.79
CA GLU A 540 12.70 4.18 2.71
C GLU A 540 12.31 2.73 2.42
N GLU A 541 13.25 1.92 1.94
CA GLU A 541 13.01 0.52 1.55
C GLU A 541 13.60 -0.50 2.53
N PHE A 542 14.21 -0.06 3.64
CA PHE A 542 15.06 -0.89 4.52
C PHE A 542 14.34 -1.81 5.50
N LYS A 543 13.06 -2.17 5.29
CA LYS A 543 12.50 -3.35 6.00
C LYS A 543 13.21 -4.67 5.62
N CYS A 544 14.15 -4.65 4.67
CA CYS A 544 15.25 -5.61 4.59
C CYS A 544 16.52 -4.99 5.19
N ALA A 545 16.78 -5.27 6.47
CA ALA A 545 17.67 -4.56 7.38
C ALA A 545 19.19 -4.61 7.08
N THR A 546 19.61 -4.85 5.85
CA THR A 546 21.02 -5.11 5.55
C THR A 546 21.61 -4.18 4.50
N GLY A 547 20.78 -3.47 3.72
CA GLY A 547 21.23 -2.56 2.65
C GLY A 547 22.07 -3.21 1.54
N GLN A 548 22.34 -4.51 1.65
CA GLN A 548 23.14 -5.31 0.75
C GLN A 548 22.20 -5.98 -0.27
N THR A 549 22.65 -6.13 -1.52
CA THR A 549 21.95 -7.02 -2.46
C THR A 549 21.93 -8.45 -1.89
N VAL A 550 21.03 -9.30 -2.36
CA VAL A 550 21.00 -10.73 -1.96
C VAL A 550 22.41 -11.34 -2.08
N GLY A 551 23.09 -11.07 -3.20
CA GLY A 551 24.48 -11.49 -3.43
C GLY A 551 25.51 -10.88 -2.46
N ASP A 552 25.45 -9.57 -2.21
CA ASP A 552 26.40 -8.91 -1.30
C ASP A 552 26.21 -9.34 0.16
N TRP A 553 24.96 -9.60 0.56
CA TRP A 553 24.66 -10.07 1.90
C TRP A 553 25.08 -11.51 2.09
N ASP A 554 24.82 -12.36 1.10
CA ASP A 554 25.21 -13.77 1.10
C ASP A 554 26.75 -13.89 1.11
N ALA A 555 27.45 -13.04 0.35
CA ALA A 555 28.90 -12.96 0.36
C ALA A 555 29.47 -12.50 1.72
N ALA A 556 28.80 -11.56 2.40
CA ALA A 556 29.27 -10.99 3.66
C ALA A 556 28.87 -11.81 4.91
N ASN A 557 27.78 -12.57 4.88
CA ASN A 557 27.15 -13.17 6.07
C ASN A 557 27.05 -14.70 6.05
N VAL A 558 27.65 -15.35 5.04
CA VAL A 558 27.85 -16.80 5.02
C VAL A 558 29.35 -17.13 5.18
N PRO A 559 29.92 -17.04 6.41
CA PRO A 559 31.26 -17.58 6.66
C PRO A 559 31.21 -19.10 6.51
N GLY A 560 31.87 -19.64 5.49
CA GLY A 560 31.85 -21.07 5.21
C GLY A 560 32.24 -21.50 3.80
N LEU A 561 32.45 -20.56 2.86
CA LEU A 561 33.04 -20.92 1.56
C LEU A 561 34.59 -21.00 1.58
N VAL A 562 35.28 -20.57 2.65
CA VAL A 562 36.67 -20.98 2.92
C VAL A 562 36.95 -21.09 4.43
N LYS A 563 37.38 -22.31 4.83
CA LYS A 563 38.04 -22.83 6.05
C LYS A 563 38.09 -22.02 7.37
N GLY A 564 37.83 -22.76 8.46
CA GLY A 564 38.58 -22.65 9.71
C GLY A 564 37.80 -22.07 10.90
N GLY A 565 37.58 -22.88 11.92
CA GLY A 565 36.74 -22.54 13.07
C GLY A 565 37.36 -21.61 14.09
N SER A 566 36.51 -20.84 14.77
CA SER A 566 36.65 -20.45 16.17
C SER A 566 35.29 -20.01 16.74
N LYS A 567 35.09 -20.28 18.03
CA LYS A 567 33.90 -19.95 18.81
C LYS A 567 33.99 -18.48 19.27
N SER A 568 33.03 -17.63 18.93
CA SER A 568 32.49 -16.59 19.84
C SER A 568 31.31 -15.79 19.22
N THR A 569 30.47 -15.32 20.15
CA THR A 569 29.52 -14.18 20.12
C THR A 569 28.32 -14.19 19.16
N LYS A 570 27.13 -14.10 19.79
CA LYS A 570 25.76 -13.99 19.26
C LYS A 570 25.65 -13.55 17.79
N ARG A 571 25.58 -14.52 16.88
CA ARG A 571 25.27 -14.31 15.46
C ARG A 571 23.79 -13.94 15.29
N GLY A 572 23.53 -12.86 14.54
CA GLY A 572 22.20 -12.41 14.17
C GLY A 572 21.34 -13.53 13.56
N LYS A 573 20.06 -13.56 13.92
CA LYS A 573 19.08 -14.47 13.34
C LYS A 573 19.08 -14.30 11.82
N ARG A 574 19.25 -15.39 11.07
CA ARG A 574 19.05 -15.43 9.61
C ARG A 574 17.64 -14.87 9.31
N PRO A 575 17.46 -13.92 8.37
CA PRO A 575 16.13 -13.63 7.87
C PRO A 575 15.61 -14.90 7.21
N HIS A 576 14.40 -15.34 7.58
CA HIS A 576 13.70 -16.44 6.93
C HIS A 576 13.41 -16.09 5.46
N ARG A 577 14.42 -16.21 4.57
CA ARG A 577 14.25 -15.95 3.14
C ARG A 577 13.46 -17.09 2.52
N SER A 578 12.16 -16.84 2.45
CA SER A 578 11.17 -17.70 1.84
C SER A 578 10.36 -16.83 0.89
N ARG A 579 10.07 -17.37 -0.29
CA ARG A 579 9.24 -16.71 -1.29
C ARG A 579 7.82 -16.61 -0.71
N GLY A 580 7.17 -15.47 -0.89
CA GLY A 580 5.86 -15.18 -0.33
C GLY A 580 4.97 -14.47 -1.33
N ALA A 581 3.80 -14.06 -0.88
CA ALA A 581 2.86 -13.32 -1.71
C ALA A 581 2.34 -12.09 -0.95
N PHE A 582 2.20 -10.99 -1.67
CA PHE A 582 1.48 -9.81 -1.24
C PHE A 582 0.04 -9.94 -1.71
N VAL A 583 -0.91 -10.05 -0.80
CA VAL A 583 -2.31 -10.34 -1.11
C VAL A 583 -3.13 -9.07 -0.95
N LEU A 584 -4.05 -8.85 -1.90
CA LEU A 584 -5.00 -7.74 -1.86
C LEU A 584 -6.42 -8.30 -1.76
N CYS A 585 -7.19 -7.85 -0.77
CA CYS A 585 -8.57 -8.27 -0.59
C CYS A 585 -9.47 -7.12 -0.11
N CYS A 586 -10.77 -7.25 -0.34
CA CYS A 586 -11.76 -6.35 0.25
C CYS A 586 -12.08 -6.74 1.70
N THR A 587 -12.88 -5.92 2.37
CA THR A 587 -13.31 -6.09 3.77
C THR A 587 -14.17 -7.34 3.98
N HIS A 588 -14.78 -7.87 2.93
CA HIS A 588 -15.52 -9.13 2.92
C HIS A 588 -14.64 -10.38 2.80
N ARG A 589 -13.31 -10.18 2.72
CA ARG A 589 -12.26 -11.19 2.51
C ARG A 589 -12.15 -11.70 1.07
N VAL A 590 -12.95 -11.20 0.13
CA VAL A 590 -12.80 -11.57 -1.28
C VAL A 590 -11.47 -11.04 -1.80
N ILE A 591 -10.66 -11.93 -2.36
CA ILE A 591 -9.32 -11.63 -2.83
C ILE A 591 -9.39 -11.07 -4.24
N SER A 592 -8.85 -9.87 -4.42
CA SER A 592 -8.79 -9.18 -5.71
C SER A 592 -7.58 -9.59 -6.54
N GLY A 593 -6.50 -10.01 -5.90
CA GLY A 593 -5.31 -10.51 -6.57
C GLY A 593 -4.13 -10.63 -5.62
N PHE A 594 -2.98 -10.97 -6.18
CA PHE A 594 -1.75 -11.10 -5.41
C PHE A 594 -0.50 -10.88 -6.26
N HIS A 595 0.60 -10.52 -5.60
CA HIS A 595 1.93 -10.40 -6.17
C HIS A 595 2.87 -11.42 -5.52
N PHE A 596 3.61 -12.21 -6.30
CA PHE A 596 4.71 -12.99 -5.75
C PHE A 596 5.92 -12.13 -5.48
N PHE A 597 6.55 -12.44 -4.36
CA PHE A 597 7.65 -11.66 -3.87
C PHE A 597 8.84 -12.62 -3.63
N LEU A 598 9.98 -12.30 -4.24
CA LEU A 598 11.22 -13.11 -4.24
C LEU A 598 12.15 -12.84 -3.01
N ARG A 599 11.77 -11.92 -2.11
CA ARG A 599 12.53 -11.36 -0.97
C ARG A 599 11.54 -10.97 0.14
N GLY A 600 11.99 -10.36 1.24
CA GLY A 600 11.06 -9.77 2.20
C GLY A 600 10.15 -8.71 1.58
N GLU A 601 8.93 -8.61 2.11
CA GLU A 601 7.91 -7.63 1.74
C GLU A 601 8.43 -6.17 1.80
N SER A 602 7.96 -5.33 0.89
CA SER A 602 8.33 -3.93 0.79
C SER A 602 7.13 -3.04 0.44
N LEU A 603 7.24 -1.75 0.77
CA LEU A 603 6.27 -0.71 0.37
C LEU A 603 6.07 -0.64 -1.14
N ARG A 604 7.11 -1.02 -1.90
CA ARG A 604 7.09 -1.08 -3.36
C ARG A 604 6.06 -2.05 -3.91
N ASP A 605 5.76 -3.14 -3.20
CA ASP A 605 4.79 -4.15 -3.65
C ASP A 605 3.39 -3.54 -3.78
N ALA A 606 2.94 -2.87 -2.71
CA ALA A 606 1.67 -2.15 -2.71
C ALA A 606 1.65 -1.04 -3.77
N PHE A 607 2.72 -0.23 -3.84
CA PHE A 607 2.80 0.85 -4.83
C PHE A 607 2.73 0.34 -6.26
N ALA A 608 3.50 -0.69 -6.62
CA ALA A 608 3.56 -1.21 -7.97
C ALA A 608 2.18 -1.72 -8.43
N VAL A 609 1.45 -2.41 -7.56
CA VAL A 609 0.11 -2.89 -7.87
C VAL A 609 -0.87 -1.73 -8.03
N LEU A 610 -0.97 -0.85 -7.03
CA LEU A 610 -1.92 0.26 -7.07
C LEU A 610 -1.65 1.21 -8.24
N TYR A 611 -0.38 1.52 -8.50
CA TYR A 611 0.01 2.43 -9.55
C TYR A 611 -0.14 1.83 -10.94
N THR A 612 0.27 0.59 -11.19
CA THR A 612 0.29 0.07 -12.57
C THR A 612 -1.06 -0.46 -13.06
N ARG A 613 -1.99 -0.75 -12.15
CA ARG A 613 -3.25 -1.46 -12.47
C ARG A 613 -4.50 -0.59 -12.45
N LEU A 614 -4.64 0.32 -11.48
CA LEU A 614 -5.88 1.06 -11.27
C LEU A 614 -5.80 2.44 -11.89
N ASP A 615 -6.86 3.00 -12.47
CA ASP A 615 -6.87 4.44 -12.72
C ASP A 615 -7.03 5.22 -11.42
N ARG A 616 -6.68 6.51 -11.40
CA ARG A 616 -6.82 7.36 -10.21
C ARG A 616 -8.25 7.29 -9.64
N GLU A 617 -9.26 7.29 -10.50
CA GLU A 617 -10.67 7.23 -10.11
C GLU A 617 -11.11 5.86 -9.56
N GLU A 618 -10.30 4.82 -9.81
CA GLU A 618 -10.55 3.45 -9.35
C GLU A 618 -9.70 3.06 -8.13
N LEU A 619 -8.85 3.98 -7.65
CA LEU A 619 -8.11 3.76 -6.42
C LEU A 619 -9.07 3.63 -5.23
N PRO A 620 -8.73 2.78 -4.25
CA PRO A 620 -9.50 2.70 -3.01
C PRO A 620 -9.41 4.03 -2.26
N LYS A 621 -10.53 4.45 -1.65
CA LYS A 621 -10.56 5.59 -0.71
C LYS A 621 -9.71 5.32 0.52
N TYR A 622 -9.67 4.06 0.98
CA TYR A 622 -8.87 3.63 2.12
C TYR A 622 -7.99 2.43 1.77
N VAL A 623 -6.69 2.56 2.00
CA VAL A 623 -5.74 1.44 1.98
C VAL A 623 -5.40 1.07 3.42
N VAL A 624 -5.80 -0.13 3.83
CA VAL A 624 -5.48 -0.69 5.14
C VAL A 624 -4.22 -1.54 5.02
N TYR A 625 -3.17 -1.15 5.75
CA TYR A 625 -1.87 -1.84 5.72
C TYR A 625 -1.08 -1.58 7.01
N ASP A 626 -0.39 -2.61 7.52
CA ASP A 626 0.40 -2.52 8.75
C ASP A 626 1.46 -1.43 8.72
N ASN A 627 2.03 -1.17 7.54
CA ASN A 627 3.04 -0.13 7.35
C ASN A 627 2.48 1.09 6.61
N ALA A 628 1.20 1.41 6.81
CA ALA A 628 0.48 2.45 6.08
C ALA A 628 1.16 3.83 6.10
N CYS A 629 1.70 4.29 7.25
CA CYS A 629 2.36 5.61 7.29
C CYS A 629 3.62 5.68 6.41
N GLN A 630 4.39 4.58 6.34
CA GLN A 630 5.53 4.52 5.43
C GLN A 630 5.08 4.34 3.98
N LEU A 631 4.04 3.53 3.71
CA LEU A 631 3.47 3.36 2.37
C LEU A 631 2.97 4.70 1.82
N ARG A 632 2.26 5.48 2.63
CA ARG A 632 1.83 6.84 2.29
C ARG A 632 3.00 7.70 1.86
N ASN A 633 4.07 7.73 2.66
CA ASN A 633 5.27 8.49 2.31
C ASN A 633 5.92 8.00 1.01
N TYR A 634 5.94 6.67 0.80
CA TYR A 634 6.45 6.04 -0.40
C TYR A 634 5.67 6.45 -1.66
N CYS A 635 4.34 6.37 -1.60
CA CYS A 635 3.43 6.75 -2.68
C CYS A 635 3.50 8.25 -2.98
N MET A 636 3.38 9.09 -1.94
CA MET A 636 3.35 10.56 -2.10
C MET A 636 4.68 11.15 -2.56
N ARG A 637 5.81 10.47 -2.34
CA ARG A 637 7.11 10.90 -2.88
C ARG A 637 7.23 10.65 -4.39
N ARG A 638 6.54 9.63 -4.90
CA ARG A 638 6.64 9.17 -6.29
C ARG A 638 5.53 9.75 -7.16
N GLU A 639 4.29 9.58 -6.73
CA GLU A 639 3.10 9.97 -7.50
C GLU A 639 2.06 10.66 -6.61
N PRO A 640 2.39 11.84 -6.06
CA PRO A 640 1.54 12.54 -5.08
C PRO A 640 0.14 12.89 -5.60
N ALA A 641 0.03 13.31 -6.85
CA ALA A 641 -1.26 13.65 -7.46
C ALA A 641 -2.10 12.41 -7.80
N PHE A 642 -1.45 11.28 -8.05
CA PHE A 642 -2.14 10.03 -8.32
C PHE A 642 -2.77 9.46 -7.05
N PHE A 643 -2.04 9.53 -5.93
CA PHE A 643 -2.48 9.01 -4.63
C PHE A 643 -3.14 10.06 -3.72
N SER A 644 -3.44 11.26 -4.24
CA SER A 644 -3.84 12.42 -3.44
C SER A 644 -5.14 12.21 -2.67
N ASP A 645 -6.03 11.36 -3.17
CA ASP A 645 -7.35 11.08 -2.60
C ASP A 645 -7.42 9.70 -1.92
N VAL A 646 -6.26 9.08 -1.67
CA VAL A 646 -6.15 7.80 -0.94
C VAL A 646 -5.77 8.06 0.52
N THR A 647 -6.59 7.54 1.44
CA THR A 647 -6.31 7.56 2.87
C THR A 647 -5.62 6.26 3.30
N PHE A 648 -4.41 6.37 3.85
CA PHE A 648 -3.63 5.22 4.31
C PHE A 648 -3.79 5.02 5.80
N VAL A 649 -4.29 3.86 6.23
CA VAL A 649 -4.59 3.57 7.63
C VAL A 649 -4.04 2.21 8.04
N VAL A 650 -3.71 2.08 9.33
CA VAL A 650 -3.22 0.84 9.92
C VAL A 650 -4.41 0.02 10.43
N ASP A 651 -4.36 -1.30 10.24
CA ASP A 651 -5.37 -2.20 10.81
C ASP A 651 -5.54 -1.96 12.32
N ARG A 652 -6.78 -2.03 12.81
CA ARG A 652 -7.14 -1.73 14.20
C ARG A 652 -6.34 -2.55 15.22
N PHE A 653 -6.12 -3.84 14.96
CA PHE A 653 -5.37 -4.71 15.88
C PHE A 653 -3.86 -4.44 15.84
N HIS A 654 -3.35 -3.97 14.71
CA HIS A 654 -1.96 -3.55 14.56
C HIS A 654 -1.71 -2.17 15.18
N TYR A 655 -2.67 -1.25 15.05
CA TYR A 655 -2.61 0.08 15.64
C TYR A 655 -2.70 0.00 17.17
N ALA A 656 -3.72 -0.68 17.69
CA ALA A 656 -3.98 -0.85 19.13
C ALA A 656 -4.05 -2.34 19.53
N LYS A 657 -3.21 -2.76 20.47
CA LYS A 657 -3.22 -4.11 21.05
C LYS A 657 -3.77 -4.05 22.47
N ALA A 658 -4.91 -4.70 22.72
CA ALA A 658 -5.54 -4.81 24.05
C ALA A 658 -5.77 -3.44 24.74
N GLY A 659 -6.17 -2.43 23.97
CA GLY A 659 -6.42 -1.06 24.48
C GLY A 659 -5.16 -0.20 24.67
N ALA A 660 -3.97 -0.71 24.35
CA ALA A 660 -2.74 0.06 24.29
C ALA A 660 -2.35 0.32 22.83
N GLU A 661 -2.11 1.59 22.46
CA GLU A 661 -1.53 1.93 21.16
C GLU A 661 -0.09 1.38 21.06
N VAL A 662 0.16 0.50 20.09
CA VAL A 662 1.48 -0.13 19.90
C VAL A 662 2.20 0.43 18.66
N HIS A 663 1.46 0.91 17.66
CA HIS A 663 2.03 1.34 16.39
C HIS A 663 2.52 2.79 16.41
N LYS A 664 3.75 3.14 16.04
CA LYS A 664 4.32 4.50 16.20
C LYS A 664 3.67 5.64 15.39
N CYS A 665 2.79 5.36 14.42
CA CYS A 665 2.23 6.39 13.53
C CYS A 665 1.33 7.36 14.33
N GLY A 666 1.06 8.53 13.73
CA GLY A 666 0.10 9.48 14.27
C GLY A 666 -1.38 9.05 14.14
N PRO A 667 -2.31 9.76 14.82
CA PRO A 667 -3.73 9.41 14.86
C PRO A 667 -4.40 9.46 13.49
N SER A 668 -3.86 10.23 12.54
CA SER A 668 -4.37 10.27 11.15
C SER A 668 -4.30 8.91 10.44
N ASN A 669 -3.48 7.97 10.93
CA ASN A 669 -3.40 6.60 10.41
C ASN A 669 -4.27 5.58 11.17
N ALA A 670 -4.98 5.96 12.22
CA ALA A 670 -5.81 5.01 12.98
C ALA A 670 -7.18 4.83 12.33
N THR A 671 -7.54 3.57 12.04
CA THR A 671 -8.86 3.23 11.46
C THR A 671 -10.04 3.64 12.34
N GLU A 672 -9.85 3.69 13.66
CA GLU A 672 -10.90 4.03 14.63
C GLU A 672 -11.41 5.47 14.55
N TYR A 673 -10.61 6.37 13.97
CA TYR A 673 -10.98 7.76 13.85
C TYR A 673 -11.85 8.08 12.64
N TYR A 674 -11.91 7.17 11.67
CA TYR A 674 -12.71 7.37 10.46
C TYR A 674 -14.06 6.68 10.61
N ASP A 675 -15.15 7.45 10.60
CA ASP A 675 -16.51 6.91 10.72
C ASP A 675 -16.83 5.87 9.63
N ALA A 676 -16.30 6.07 8.42
CA ALA A 676 -16.42 5.14 7.30
C ALA A 676 -15.80 3.76 7.58
N LEU A 677 -14.82 3.67 8.49
CA LEU A 677 -14.11 2.44 8.85
C LEU A 677 -14.54 1.86 10.19
N ARG A 678 -15.41 2.54 10.94
CA ARG A 678 -15.82 2.13 12.28
C ARG A 678 -16.36 0.70 12.32
N TRP A 679 -17.23 0.37 11.37
CA TRP A 679 -17.88 -0.94 11.26
C TRP A 679 -17.26 -1.86 10.21
N VAL A 680 -16.09 -1.48 9.69
CA VAL A 680 -15.38 -2.25 8.69
C VAL A 680 -14.48 -3.29 9.36
N ASN A 681 -14.46 -4.51 8.82
CA ASN A 681 -13.50 -5.53 9.21
C ASN A 681 -12.10 -5.22 8.64
N THR A 682 -11.32 -4.43 9.38
CA THR A 682 -9.96 -4.03 8.98
C THR A 682 -8.93 -5.15 9.08
N SER A 683 -9.28 -6.30 9.68
CA SER A 683 -8.41 -7.49 9.77
C SER A 683 -8.81 -8.60 8.81
N ALA A 684 -9.61 -8.28 7.76
CA ALA A 684 -10.03 -9.26 6.77
C ALA A 684 -8.83 -9.95 6.10
N VAL A 685 -7.76 -9.22 5.80
CA VAL A 685 -6.53 -9.76 5.20
C VAL A 685 -5.80 -10.73 6.13
N GLU A 686 -5.88 -10.54 7.45
CA GLU A 686 -5.33 -11.49 8.42
C GLU A 686 -6.09 -12.83 8.42
N SER A 687 -7.40 -12.79 8.18
CA SER A 687 -8.17 -14.02 7.96
C SER A 687 -7.73 -14.75 6.69
N VAL A 688 -7.41 -14.02 5.62
CA VAL A 688 -6.86 -14.59 4.37
C VAL A 688 -5.48 -15.18 4.62
N ASN A 689 -4.62 -14.45 5.34
CA ASN A 689 -3.29 -14.92 5.71
C ASN A 689 -3.34 -16.12 6.64
N SER A 690 -4.32 -16.20 7.56
CA SER A 690 -4.57 -17.38 8.39
C SER A 690 -4.96 -18.61 7.56
N PHE A 691 -5.77 -18.43 6.52
CA PHE A 691 -6.05 -19.50 5.54
C PHE A 691 -4.77 -19.92 4.82
N LEU A 692 -4.01 -18.98 4.26
CA LEU A 692 -2.75 -19.26 3.56
C LEU A 692 -1.68 -19.91 4.44
N LYS A 693 -1.63 -19.57 5.73
CA LYS A 693 -0.72 -20.17 6.72
C LYS A 693 -0.88 -21.70 6.79
N LYS A 694 -2.08 -22.25 6.52
CA LYS A 694 -2.33 -23.70 6.48
C LYS A 694 -1.60 -24.43 5.33
N PHE A 695 -1.20 -23.69 4.30
CA PHE A 695 -0.54 -24.22 3.10
C PHE A 695 0.96 -23.99 3.07
N ARG A 696 1.55 -23.41 4.13
CA ARG A 696 3.00 -23.15 4.21
C ARG A 696 3.82 -24.42 3.99
N VAL A 697 3.34 -25.56 4.50
CA VAL A 697 4.01 -26.85 4.32
C VAL A 697 4.00 -27.28 2.84
N LEU A 698 2.87 -27.16 2.14
CA LEU A 698 2.78 -27.41 0.68
C LEU A 698 3.79 -26.54 -0.06
N GLY A 699 3.80 -25.28 0.33
CA GLY A 699 4.73 -24.27 -0.09
C GLY A 699 6.20 -24.61 0.08
N TRP A 700 6.59 -25.05 1.29
CA TRP A 700 7.97 -25.40 1.62
C TRP A 700 8.52 -26.55 0.78
N TYR A 701 7.66 -27.47 0.35
CA TYR A 701 8.02 -28.57 -0.56
C TYR A 701 7.82 -28.23 -2.04
N SER A 702 7.44 -26.99 -2.37
CA SER A 702 7.23 -26.52 -3.74
C SER A 702 8.31 -25.53 -4.16
N GLY A 703 8.79 -25.64 -5.40
CA GLY A 703 9.55 -24.56 -6.05
C GLY A 703 8.63 -23.40 -6.43
N LEU A 704 9.22 -22.23 -6.75
CA LEU A 704 8.46 -21.02 -7.10
C LEU A 704 7.49 -21.26 -8.28
N SER A 705 7.94 -21.89 -9.36
CA SER A 705 7.09 -22.15 -10.53
C SER A 705 5.87 -22.99 -10.19
N SER A 706 6.00 -23.95 -9.26
CA SER A 706 4.85 -24.73 -8.77
C SER A 706 3.93 -23.88 -7.90
N LEU A 707 4.50 -23.03 -7.03
CA LEU A 707 3.75 -22.08 -6.22
C LEU A 707 2.94 -21.10 -7.08
N MET A 708 3.53 -20.59 -8.15
CA MET A 708 2.89 -19.67 -9.09
C MET A 708 1.67 -20.24 -9.78
N VAL A 709 1.63 -21.57 -9.93
CA VAL A 709 0.47 -22.27 -10.45
C VAL A 709 -0.57 -22.47 -9.36
N PHE A 710 -0.21 -23.02 -8.19
CA PHE A 710 -1.23 -23.47 -7.24
C PHE A 710 -1.84 -22.32 -6.42
N LEU A 711 -1.12 -21.23 -6.14
CA LEU A 711 -1.63 -20.13 -5.34
C LEU A 711 -2.87 -19.47 -5.96
N PRO A 712 -2.90 -19.07 -7.25
CA PRO A 712 -4.11 -18.50 -7.87
C PRO A 712 -5.36 -19.30 -7.60
N ILE A 713 -5.20 -20.61 -7.54
CA ILE A 713 -6.31 -21.52 -7.34
C ILE A 713 -6.72 -21.61 -5.89
N LEU A 714 -5.76 -21.71 -4.96
CA LEU A 714 -6.12 -21.73 -3.54
C LEU A 714 -6.92 -20.48 -3.21
N LEU A 715 -6.54 -19.35 -3.79
CA LEU A 715 -7.25 -18.09 -3.64
C LEU A 715 -8.59 -18.07 -4.38
N SER A 716 -8.68 -18.65 -5.59
CA SER A 716 -9.96 -18.81 -6.29
C SER A 716 -10.94 -19.69 -5.50
N GLY A 717 -10.48 -20.84 -4.99
CA GLY A 717 -11.28 -21.73 -4.16
C GLY A 717 -11.74 -21.07 -2.87
N PHE A 718 -10.87 -20.27 -2.25
CA PHE A 718 -11.23 -19.45 -1.10
C PHE A 718 -12.35 -18.45 -1.43
N ASN A 719 -12.28 -17.75 -2.57
CA ASN A 719 -13.34 -16.83 -2.99
C ASN A 719 -14.67 -17.56 -3.24
N VAL A 720 -14.66 -18.73 -3.90
CA VAL A 720 -15.86 -19.54 -4.16
C VAL A 720 -16.48 -20.08 -2.87
N ASP A 721 -15.67 -20.45 -1.88
CA ASP A 721 -16.19 -20.91 -0.59
C ASP A 721 -16.75 -19.74 0.24
N LEU A 722 -16.22 -18.53 0.06
CA LEU A 722 -16.72 -17.31 0.71
C LEU A 722 -18.10 -16.90 0.22
N SER A 723 -18.39 -17.00 -1.09
CA SER A 723 -19.68 -16.64 -1.67
C SER A 723 -20.84 -17.52 -1.20
N ARG A 724 -20.56 -18.66 -0.55
CA ARG A 724 -21.57 -19.49 0.13
C ARG A 724 -21.85 -19.05 1.58
N VAL A 725 -21.08 -18.11 2.13
CA VAL A 725 -21.22 -17.57 3.49
C VAL A 725 -21.98 -16.23 3.50
N ASP A 726 -22.50 -15.82 2.34
CA ASP A 726 -23.13 -14.53 2.12
C ASP A 726 -24.38 -14.32 3.03
N ASP A 727 -25.21 -15.33 3.28
CA ASP A 727 -26.48 -15.13 4.00
C ASP A 727 -26.36 -14.63 5.45
N ALA A 728 -25.38 -15.11 6.21
CA ALA A 728 -25.27 -14.77 7.64
C ALA A 728 -24.42 -13.54 7.93
N LYS A 729 -23.56 -13.10 6.99
CA LYS A 729 -22.64 -11.96 7.17
C LYS A 729 -23.06 -10.70 6.39
N LEU A 730 -23.90 -10.84 5.37
CA LEU A 730 -24.56 -9.71 4.71
C LEU A 730 -25.36 -8.84 5.69
N SER A 731 -25.88 -9.42 6.77
CA SER A 731 -26.58 -8.67 7.83
C SER A 731 -25.68 -7.74 8.66
N ILE A 732 -24.36 -7.90 8.62
CA ILE A 732 -23.40 -7.15 9.48
C ILE A 732 -22.45 -6.27 8.65
N ALA A 733 -22.17 -6.61 7.39
CA ALA A 733 -21.08 -6.02 6.61
C ALA A 733 -21.44 -4.85 5.69
N VAL A 734 -22.73 -4.51 5.54
CA VAL A 734 -23.12 -3.34 4.74
C VAL A 734 -22.59 -2.06 5.42
N PRO A 735 -21.97 -1.11 4.72
CA PRO A 735 -21.60 0.19 5.29
C PRO A 735 -22.82 0.84 5.95
N ALA A 736 -22.68 1.35 7.18
CA ALA A 736 -23.80 1.94 7.92
C ALA A 736 -24.55 3.03 7.13
N ARG A 737 -23.85 3.75 6.24
CA ARG A 737 -24.43 4.74 5.32
C ARG A 737 -25.49 4.18 4.37
N LEU A 738 -25.43 2.90 4.03
CA LEU A 738 -26.38 2.19 3.17
C LEU A 738 -27.49 1.49 3.97
N TRP A 739 -27.47 1.52 5.30
CA TRP A 739 -28.56 0.97 6.12
C TRP A 739 -29.78 1.88 6.07
N SER A 740 -30.96 1.28 5.91
CA SER A 740 -32.23 1.99 6.10
C SER A 740 -32.35 2.48 7.55
N GLU A 741 -33.11 3.55 7.77
CA GLU A 741 -33.36 4.07 9.13
C GLU A 741 -33.94 2.99 10.07
N ALA A 742 -34.88 2.18 9.56
CA ALA A 742 -35.46 1.08 10.30
C ALA A 742 -34.41 0.06 10.76
N PHE A 743 -33.45 -0.29 9.89
CA PHE A 743 -32.38 -1.23 10.23
C PHE A 743 -31.41 -0.64 11.27
N ARG A 744 -31.09 0.66 11.17
CA ARG A 744 -30.28 1.37 12.18
C ARG A 744 -30.94 1.41 13.55
N ALA A 745 -32.26 1.66 13.62
CA ALA A 745 -33.00 1.72 14.87
C ALA A 745 -32.96 0.37 15.63
N VAL A 746 -33.15 -0.74 14.90
CA VAL A 746 -33.12 -2.09 15.47
C VAL A 746 -31.73 -2.48 16.00
N LEU A 747 -30.66 -2.20 15.24
CA LEU A 747 -29.30 -2.59 15.65
C LEU A 747 -28.67 -1.68 16.72
N LEU A 748 -29.00 -0.38 16.71
CA LEU A 748 -28.42 0.62 17.63
C LEU A 748 -29.29 0.87 18.86
N GLY A 749 -30.41 0.17 19.02
CA GLY A 749 -31.28 0.26 20.19
C GLY A 749 -31.84 1.67 20.42
N ARG A 750 -32.29 2.32 19.35
CA ARG A 750 -33.04 3.60 19.43
C ARG A 750 -34.53 3.38 19.27
#